data_AF-A0A9E0V172-F1
#
_entry.id   AF-A0A9E0V172-F1
#
_cell.length_a   1.000
_cell.length_b   1.000
_cell.length_c   1.000
_cell.angle_alpha   90.00
_cell.angle_beta   90.00
_cell.angle_gamma   90.00
#
_symmetry.space_group_name_H-M   'P 1'
#
loop_
_entity.id
_entity.type
_entity.pdbx_description
1 polymer ?
#
loop_
_entity_poly.entity_id
_entity_poly.type
_entity_poly.pdbx_seq_one_letter_code
_entity_poly.pdbx_strand_id
1 'polypeptide(L)'
;WDMPDRDVAVLNASNPTTAGVTYQTRLGNILMAMAVRPDGEVTLVGTDAMNEVRFEPNLKGRFVKVNLSRFASVGGANTISDLNPHINYANASLPLAQRMLSIGDPRGIAWKADGSKAYITGMGSNNVVTITSTGARAGTPVKVGEGPTGIVLDETRGLAYVLNKFEGTVSTVDMANDSEKARTNFFDPTPQVIKAGRKHLYDTHRGSGNGHLSCGSCHVDTRWDRLGWDLGNPAGDVNIVDGKSYHPLKGVKTTQFLIDIIGRGRGNLHWRGDKHEFADFAGTFHDLQGLDAPASPAEMQELQDFVGATWYVPNPYRTYRPESTVAAATERCNPSRVRGTGTTFQTIPSAGVKLWVSVNINCAHCHNAQTGRGELPGNGNVAGTGAGTLVDFTPNRNMAADLRSVYRKVGFFYNTTECNAGFGMLSEGVMETWFNQGGTGNYLGDYEPELLSWSGGITQTNCAACFNTNNFPLASTTVQDAMPAVGLRETINGASIGSTARLNTMKALVDEAAHSSEYGMIVKGMYGGEMRGFYYTGSNNYQSDITGQTVTHTQLVNSAQGSGGPLSWTLVVPQTKVRLGVDADADGILDHDDLNARVNVRAVLEGPFDGTAMKSDLNDADLLPATDPFGLGETMNPAVKSFTGLSTPVDWARVELRSNADPAVVVAQRAVLVQRSGNLMQPTGEQIITFPGVAAGNYHVAVRHRNHLGIMSLSPYMLRDANTLVDFTTAATATYGTNARKTVGGTMVMWMGDVTGNGTIKYTGSGNDRDPVLVKVGSTAPNATMNGYWPEDINLNGTVKYTGSANDRDPILQNVGATVPTNSRTEQLP
;
A
#
# COMPACT_ATOMS: atom_id res chain seq x y z
N TRP A 1 -19.62 39.74 2.10
CA TRP A 1 -19.30 38.73 1.07
C TRP A 1 -20.06 37.49 1.46
N ASP A 2 -21.12 37.15 0.72
CA ASP A 2 -21.79 35.86 0.87
C ASP A 2 -21.13 34.93 -0.16
N MET A 3 -20.45 33.90 0.31
CA MET A 3 -19.81 32.92 -0.57
C MET A 3 -20.91 32.02 -1.15
N PRO A 4 -20.90 31.70 -2.45
CA PRO A 4 -21.79 30.70 -3.03
C PRO A 4 -21.46 29.30 -2.47
N ASP A 5 -22.00 29.02 -1.30
CA ASP A 5 -21.77 27.77 -0.58
C ASP A 5 -22.86 26.75 -0.95
N ARG A 6 -22.46 25.56 -1.41
CA ARG A 6 -23.38 24.50 -1.88
C ARG A 6 -22.90 23.17 -1.32
N ASP A 7 -23.32 22.90 -0.09
CA ASP A 7 -22.85 21.76 0.70
C ASP A 7 -23.56 20.45 0.36
N VAL A 8 -24.90 20.43 0.47
CA VAL A 8 -25.71 19.23 0.26
C VAL A 8 -26.72 19.47 -0.82
N ALA A 9 -26.58 18.76 -1.94
CA ALA A 9 -27.55 18.76 -3.02
C ALA A 9 -28.75 17.87 -2.67
N VAL A 10 -29.96 18.39 -2.84
CA VAL A 10 -31.21 17.66 -2.63
C VAL A 10 -32.00 17.58 -3.93
N LEU A 11 -32.30 16.35 -4.33
CA LEU A 11 -32.96 16.01 -5.59
C LEU A 11 -34.21 15.17 -5.32
N ASN A 12 -35.25 15.38 -6.12
CA ASN A 12 -36.41 14.51 -6.13
C ASN A 12 -36.12 13.26 -6.97
N ALA A 13 -35.99 12.09 -6.31
CA ALA A 13 -35.70 10.83 -6.98
C ALA A 13 -36.80 10.38 -7.98
N SER A 14 -38.05 10.82 -7.79
CA SER A 14 -39.16 10.51 -8.70
C SER A 14 -39.16 11.37 -9.97
N ASN A 15 -38.40 12.48 -9.98
CA ASN A 15 -38.26 13.33 -11.16
C ASN A 15 -36.84 13.95 -11.21
N PRO A 16 -35.81 13.13 -11.52
CA PRO A 16 -34.42 13.56 -11.48
C PRO A 16 -34.11 14.48 -12.67
N THR A 17 -34.44 15.77 -12.51
CA THR A 17 -34.05 16.83 -13.44
C THR A 17 -33.09 17.79 -12.75
N THR A 18 -32.09 18.26 -13.47
CA THR A 18 -31.12 19.26 -12.97
C THR A 18 -31.79 20.59 -12.60
N ALA A 19 -32.96 20.89 -13.17
CA ALA A 19 -33.75 22.07 -12.87
C ALA A 19 -34.41 22.06 -11.47
N GLY A 20 -34.50 20.89 -10.82
CA GLY A 20 -35.12 20.72 -9.49
C GLY A 20 -34.13 20.55 -8.33
N VAL A 21 -32.82 20.74 -8.55
CA VAL A 21 -31.80 20.57 -7.49
C VAL A 21 -31.82 21.79 -6.56
N THR A 22 -31.98 21.52 -5.27
CA THR A 22 -31.86 22.53 -4.20
C THR A 22 -30.63 22.23 -3.35
N TYR A 23 -30.17 23.21 -2.56
CA TYR A 23 -28.96 23.06 -1.75
C TYR A 23 -29.20 23.48 -0.30
N GLN A 24 -28.71 22.67 0.64
CA GLN A 24 -28.39 23.16 1.98
C GLN A 24 -26.98 23.75 1.96
N THR A 25 -26.76 24.81 2.73
CA THR A 25 -25.53 25.61 2.73
C THR A 25 -25.07 25.87 4.16
N ARG A 26 -23.84 26.33 4.37
CA ARG A 26 -23.22 26.67 5.66
C ARG A 26 -23.13 25.49 6.63
N LEU A 27 -22.66 24.34 6.15
CA LEU A 27 -22.51 23.10 6.91
C LEU A 27 -21.05 22.79 7.28
N GLY A 28 -20.05 23.39 6.61
CA GLY A 28 -18.63 23.25 6.95
C GLY A 28 -17.71 23.46 5.73
N ASN A 29 -16.41 23.24 5.91
CA ASN A 29 -15.43 23.38 4.82
C ASN A 29 -15.25 22.08 4.01
N ILE A 30 -14.93 20.97 4.68
CA ILE A 30 -14.83 19.63 4.06
C ILE A 30 -15.89 18.73 4.69
N LEU A 31 -16.91 18.39 3.91
CA LEU A 31 -17.95 17.44 4.30
C LEU A 31 -17.52 16.03 3.90
N MET A 32 -17.39 15.13 4.87
CA MET A 32 -16.71 13.86 4.68
C MET A 32 -17.65 12.65 4.69
N ALA A 33 -18.71 12.69 5.50
CA ALA A 33 -19.76 11.69 5.47
C ALA A 33 -21.12 12.26 5.90
N MET A 34 -22.20 11.59 5.50
CA MET A 34 -23.57 11.99 5.79
C MET A 34 -24.44 10.76 6.08
N ALA A 35 -25.38 10.90 7.00
CA ALA A 35 -26.44 9.92 7.26
C ALA A 35 -27.75 10.64 7.59
N VAL A 36 -28.86 9.93 7.43
CA VAL A 36 -30.20 10.40 7.78
C VAL A 36 -30.65 9.68 9.04
N ARG A 37 -31.03 10.44 10.07
CA ARG A 37 -31.66 9.90 11.27
C ARG A 37 -33.06 9.37 10.93
N PRO A 38 -33.60 8.34 11.60
CA PRO A 38 -34.91 7.76 11.26
C PRO A 38 -36.10 8.73 11.17
N ASP A 39 -36.02 9.90 11.79
CA ASP A 39 -37.04 10.95 11.71
C ASP A 39 -36.86 11.93 10.52
N GLY A 40 -35.85 11.70 9.68
CA GLY A 40 -35.57 12.50 8.49
C GLY A 40 -34.54 13.61 8.68
N GLU A 41 -34.03 13.84 9.89
CA GLU A 41 -32.94 14.80 10.10
C GLU A 41 -31.66 14.34 9.39
N VAL A 42 -31.08 15.21 8.57
CA VAL A 42 -29.82 14.93 7.89
C VAL A 42 -28.67 15.34 8.80
N THR A 43 -27.70 14.45 8.94
CA THR A 43 -26.50 14.64 9.76
C THR A 43 -25.24 14.47 8.93
N LEU A 44 -24.29 15.37 9.09
CA LEU A 44 -23.02 15.40 8.38
C LEU A 44 -21.87 15.50 9.34
N VAL A 45 -20.79 14.81 9.03
CA VAL A 45 -19.51 14.93 9.74
C VAL A 45 -18.46 15.45 8.78
N GLY A 46 -17.59 16.32 9.30
CA GLY A 46 -16.59 16.98 8.47
C GLY A 46 -15.68 17.88 9.28
N THR A 47 -14.93 18.71 8.59
CA THR A 47 -14.02 19.68 9.18
C THR A 47 -14.37 21.10 8.78
N ASP A 48 -14.06 22.04 9.66
CA ASP A 48 -14.18 23.46 9.41
C ASP A 48 -12.86 24.14 9.75
N ALA A 49 -12.26 24.83 8.78
CA ALA A 49 -10.92 25.37 8.87
C ALA A 49 -10.95 26.82 9.39
N MET A 50 -9.90 27.22 10.11
CA MET A 50 -9.74 28.58 10.65
C MET A 50 -8.79 29.43 9.79
N ASN A 51 -8.94 29.39 8.47
CA ASN A 51 -8.00 30.03 7.55
C ASN A 51 -8.05 31.57 7.57
N GLU A 52 -9.06 32.15 8.22
CA GLU A 52 -9.15 33.57 8.56
C GLU A 52 -8.17 34.00 9.67
N VAL A 53 -7.74 33.06 10.53
CA VAL A 53 -6.74 33.32 11.56
C VAL A 53 -5.37 33.35 10.92
N ARG A 54 -4.74 34.51 10.95
CA ARG A 54 -3.42 34.71 10.34
C ARG A 54 -2.31 34.18 11.24
N PHE A 55 -1.28 33.69 10.57
CA PHE A 55 0.02 33.29 11.09
C PHE A 55 0.06 31.93 11.79
N GLU A 56 1.10 31.18 11.46
CA GLU A 56 1.37 29.83 11.96
C GLU A 56 1.41 29.76 13.50
N PRO A 57 2.07 30.68 14.24
CA PRO A 57 2.06 30.64 15.70
C PRO A 57 0.66 30.77 16.33
N ASN A 58 -0.27 31.45 15.66
CA ASN A 58 -1.64 31.60 16.15
C ASN A 58 -2.48 30.36 15.88
N LEU A 59 -2.15 29.61 14.83
CA LEU A 59 -2.85 28.40 14.38
C LEU A 59 -2.29 27.10 14.98
N LYS A 60 -1.15 27.16 15.66
CA LYS A 60 -0.44 26.01 16.24
C LYS A 60 -1.37 25.08 17.03
N GLY A 61 -1.61 23.88 16.47
CA GLY A 61 -2.41 22.80 17.05
C GLY A 61 -3.93 22.94 16.93
N ARG A 62 -4.44 23.94 16.19
CA ARG A 62 -5.86 24.34 16.26
C ARG A 62 -6.45 24.93 14.97
N PHE A 63 -5.89 24.59 13.82
CA PHE A 63 -6.30 25.22 12.55
C PHE A 63 -7.58 24.64 11.92
N VAL A 64 -8.15 23.56 12.47
CA VAL A 64 -9.44 22.99 12.05
C VAL A 64 -10.25 22.58 13.27
N LYS A 65 -11.58 22.59 13.14
CA LYS A 65 -12.52 21.89 14.02
C LYS A 65 -13.07 20.67 13.30
N VAL A 66 -13.43 19.65 14.07
CA VAL A 66 -14.13 18.46 13.56
C VAL A 66 -15.57 18.55 14.03
N ASN A 67 -16.50 18.76 13.10
CA ASN A 67 -17.86 19.14 13.43
C ASN A 67 -18.88 18.06 13.02
N LEU A 68 -19.98 18.05 13.77
CA LEU A 68 -21.27 17.48 13.38
C LEU A 68 -22.18 18.63 12.94
N SER A 69 -22.71 18.56 11.73
CA SER A 69 -23.66 19.52 11.17
C SER A 69 -24.98 18.84 10.88
N ARG A 70 -26.11 19.50 11.18
CA ARG A 70 -27.45 18.90 11.11
C ARG A 70 -28.48 19.86 10.58
N PHE A 71 -29.44 19.35 9.80
CA PHE A 71 -30.60 20.10 9.33
C PHE A 71 -31.81 19.18 9.10
N ALA A 72 -33.01 19.67 9.36
CA ALA A 72 -34.26 18.90 9.22
C ALA A 72 -34.95 19.08 7.87
N SER A 73 -34.70 20.20 7.18
CA SER A 73 -35.30 20.51 5.88
C SER A 73 -34.38 21.42 5.08
N VAL A 74 -34.40 21.31 3.75
CA VAL A 74 -33.63 22.19 2.85
C VAL A 74 -34.07 23.64 3.02
N GLY A 75 -33.11 24.55 3.12
CA GLY A 75 -33.32 25.96 3.43
C GLY A 75 -33.64 26.24 4.90
N GLY A 76 -33.71 25.20 5.75
CA GLY A 76 -33.92 25.33 7.19
C GLY A 76 -32.65 25.73 7.95
N ALA A 77 -32.78 25.92 9.26
CA ALA A 77 -31.65 26.26 10.13
C ALA A 77 -30.70 25.07 10.32
N ASN A 78 -29.40 25.35 10.34
CA ASN A 78 -28.36 24.37 10.68
C ASN A 78 -28.10 24.36 12.19
N THR A 79 -27.76 23.19 12.72
CA THR A 79 -27.11 23.05 14.02
C THR A 79 -25.71 22.46 13.82
N ILE A 80 -24.68 23.18 14.26
CA ILE A 80 -23.28 22.75 14.16
C ILE A 80 -22.70 22.64 15.56
N SER A 81 -22.04 21.51 15.85
CA SER A 81 -21.41 21.25 17.13
C SER A 81 -20.05 20.57 16.95
N ASP A 82 -19.09 20.94 17.79
CA ASP A 82 -17.76 20.32 17.80
C ASP A 82 -17.84 18.88 18.33
N LEU A 83 -17.25 17.94 17.59
CA LEU A 83 -17.12 16.53 17.97
C LEU A 83 -15.97 16.28 18.95
N ASN A 84 -15.18 17.31 19.27
CA ASN A 84 -14.11 17.29 20.26
C ASN A 84 -14.32 18.33 21.38
N PRO A 85 -15.43 18.25 22.14
CA PRO A 85 -15.79 19.26 23.14
C PRO A 85 -14.81 19.36 24.32
N HIS A 86 -13.92 18.37 24.49
CA HIS A 86 -12.87 18.38 25.52
C HIS A 86 -11.66 19.25 25.14
N ILE A 87 -11.52 19.65 23.87
CA ILE A 87 -10.40 20.47 23.42
C ILE A 87 -10.65 21.93 23.80
N ASN A 88 -9.78 22.47 24.64
CA ASN A 88 -9.65 23.92 24.78
C ASN A 88 -8.70 24.44 23.69
N TYR A 89 -9.25 25.00 22.62
CA TYR A 89 -8.47 25.56 21.50
C TYR A 89 -7.62 26.78 21.88
N ALA A 90 -7.58 27.23 23.14
CA ALA A 90 -6.54 28.14 23.61
C ALA A 90 -5.15 27.47 23.67
N ASN A 91 -5.10 26.13 23.75
CA ASN A 91 -3.87 25.36 23.89
C ASN A 91 -3.44 24.73 22.55
N ALA A 92 -2.12 24.73 22.32
CA ALA A 92 -1.52 24.08 21.15
C ALA A 92 -1.46 22.55 21.26
N SER A 93 -1.48 22.03 22.48
CA SER A 93 -1.39 20.59 22.74
C SER A 93 -2.15 20.19 24.00
N LEU A 94 -2.46 18.90 24.08
CA LEU A 94 -3.07 18.24 25.23
C LEU A 94 -2.18 17.10 25.74
N PRO A 95 -2.29 16.74 27.03
CA PRO A 95 -1.73 15.50 27.55
C PRO A 95 -2.21 14.29 26.74
N LEU A 96 -1.36 13.27 26.58
CA LEU A 96 -1.63 12.13 25.71
C LEU A 96 -3.01 11.48 25.96
N ALA A 97 -3.39 11.28 27.23
CA ALA A 97 -4.69 10.69 27.57
C ALA A 97 -5.88 11.49 27.02
N GLN A 98 -5.80 12.82 27.01
CA GLN A 98 -6.83 13.70 26.45
C GLN A 98 -6.76 13.76 24.92
N ARG A 99 -5.54 13.72 24.36
CA ARG A 99 -5.31 13.65 22.91
C ARG A 99 -5.98 12.42 22.29
N MET A 100 -5.85 11.26 22.94
CA MET A 100 -6.47 10.01 22.47
C MET A 100 -8.01 10.03 22.51
N LEU A 101 -8.61 10.98 23.23
CA LEU A 101 -10.05 11.20 23.19
C LEU A 101 -10.49 11.94 21.93
N SER A 102 -9.59 12.51 21.13
CA SER A 102 -9.98 13.30 19.96
C SER A 102 -10.41 12.43 18.78
N ILE A 103 -11.36 12.90 17.98
CA ILE A 103 -11.66 12.40 16.64
C ILE A 103 -11.05 13.32 15.59
N GLY A 104 -10.47 12.74 14.55
CA GLY A 104 -9.91 13.44 13.40
C GLY A 104 -10.24 12.71 12.10
N ASP A 105 -10.40 13.49 11.02
CA ASP A 105 -10.76 13.02 9.67
C ASP A 105 -11.95 12.02 9.67
N PRO A 106 -13.16 12.45 10.07
CA PRO A 106 -14.31 11.55 10.20
C PRO A 106 -14.87 11.12 8.84
N ARG A 107 -14.86 9.82 8.52
CA ARG A 107 -15.20 9.32 7.16
C ARG A 107 -16.46 8.47 7.07
N GLY A 108 -17.17 8.26 8.18
CA GLY A 108 -18.38 7.43 8.21
C GLY A 108 -19.26 7.78 9.40
N ILE A 109 -20.58 7.65 9.21
CA ILE A 109 -21.60 7.83 10.25
C ILE A 109 -22.75 6.85 10.01
N ALA A 110 -23.24 6.21 11.09
CA ALA A 110 -24.43 5.35 11.05
C ALA A 110 -25.31 5.57 12.28
N TRP A 111 -26.60 5.78 12.04
CA TRP A 111 -27.63 5.87 13.09
C TRP A 111 -28.21 4.51 13.41
N LYS A 112 -28.55 4.31 14.68
CA LYS A 112 -29.48 3.25 15.09
C LYS A 112 -30.86 3.48 14.48
N ALA A 113 -31.59 2.39 14.24
CA ALA A 113 -32.95 2.38 13.72
C ALA A 113 -33.95 3.10 14.66
N ASP A 114 -33.66 3.17 15.96
CA ASP A 114 -34.44 3.93 16.95
C ASP A 114 -34.08 5.43 17.01
N GLY A 115 -33.04 5.87 16.28
CA GLY A 115 -32.57 7.26 16.26
C GLY A 115 -31.94 7.75 17.58
N SER A 116 -31.73 6.87 18.57
CA SER A 116 -31.23 7.24 19.89
C SER A 116 -29.73 7.57 19.90
N LYS A 117 -28.96 6.94 18.99
CA LYS A 117 -27.51 6.99 18.97
C LYS A 117 -26.96 6.84 17.55
N ALA A 118 -25.87 7.54 17.25
CA ALA A 118 -25.09 7.34 16.04
C ALA A 118 -23.62 7.05 16.36
N TYR A 119 -22.96 6.33 15.46
CA TYR A 119 -21.55 5.98 15.52
C TYR A 119 -20.79 6.63 14.38
N ILE A 120 -19.65 7.24 14.65
CA ILE A 120 -18.85 8.02 13.69
C ILE A 120 -17.42 7.50 13.67
N THR A 121 -16.93 7.09 12.51
CA THR A 121 -15.55 6.58 12.34
C THR A 121 -14.56 7.71 12.08
N GLY A 122 -13.53 7.82 12.91
CA GLY A 122 -12.42 8.77 12.74
C GLY A 122 -11.24 8.12 12.03
N MET A 123 -11.13 8.29 10.71
CA MET A 123 -10.09 7.66 9.90
C MET A 123 -8.69 8.07 10.38
N GLY A 124 -8.52 9.35 10.73
CA GLY A 124 -7.25 9.87 11.22
C GLY A 124 -6.99 9.59 12.70
N SER A 125 -7.98 9.18 13.49
CA SER A 125 -7.85 9.00 14.94
C SER A 125 -8.00 7.55 15.40
N ASN A 126 -8.10 6.59 14.46
CA ASN A 126 -8.17 5.16 14.71
C ASN A 126 -9.22 4.78 15.78
N ASN A 127 -10.35 5.50 15.77
CA ASN A 127 -11.41 5.35 16.76
C ASN A 127 -12.81 5.53 16.17
N VAL A 128 -13.81 5.12 16.94
CA VAL A 128 -15.22 5.42 16.71
C VAL A 128 -15.74 6.25 17.87
N VAL A 129 -16.40 7.36 17.58
CA VAL A 129 -17.10 8.17 18.60
C VAL A 129 -18.59 8.00 18.45
N THR A 130 -19.33 8.27 19.53
CA THR A 130 -20.78 8.17 19.50
C THR A 130 -21.44 9.51 19.79
N ILE A 131 -22.62 9.73 19.23
CA ILE A 131 -23.47 10.89 19.51
C ILE A 131 -24.86 10.43 19.93
N THR A 132 -25.52 11.22 20.77
CA THR A 132 -26.93 11.03 21.15
C THR A 132 -27.86 11.55 20.05
N SER A 133 -29.16 11.32 20.21
CA SER A 133 -30.21 11.92 19.36
C SER A 133 -30.12 13.45 19.25
N THR A 134 -29.63 14.13 20.29
CA THR A 134 -29.44 15.60 20.26
C THR A 134 -28.15 16.04 19.57
N GLY A 135 -27.34 15.11 19.05
CA GLY A 135 -26.04 15.37 18.45
C GLY A 135 -24.91 15.58 19.46
N ALA A 136 -25.17 15.44 20.75
CA ALA A 136 -24.14 15.57 21.78
C ALA A 136 -23.23 14.35 21.77
N ARG A 137 -21.92 14.57 21.88
CA ARG A 137 -20.93 13.48 22.02
C ARG A 137 -21.22 12.65 23.28
N ALA A 138 -21.18 11.32 23.15
CA ALA A 138 -21.44 10.39 24.23
C ALA A 138 -20.29 9.39 24.43
N GLY A 139 -20.04 9.08 25.70
CA GLY A 139 -19.06 8.08 26.11
C GLY A 139 -17.61 8.42 25.78
N THR A 140 -16.74 7.44 25.99
CA THR A 140 -15.35 7.45 25.51
C THR A 140 -15.28 6.87 24.10
N PRO A 141 -14.33 7.31 23.25
CA PRO A 141 -14.16 6.71 21.93
C PRO A 141 -13.82 5.22 22.02
N VAL A 142 -14.40 4.44 21.11
CA VAL A 142 -14.04 3.04 20.92
C VAL A 142 -12.77 2.99 20.09
N LYS A 143 -11.68 2.48 20.66
CA LYS A 143 -10.46 2.22 19.88
C LYS A 143 -10.76 1.08 18.91
N VAL A 144 -10.42 1.28 17.64
CA VAL A 144 -10.56 0.27 16.58
C VAL A 144 -9.24 0.17 15.81
N GLY A 145 -9.27 -0.45 14.64
CA GLY A 145 -8.10 -0.55 13.79
C GLY A 145 -7.74 0.73 13.06
N GLU A 146 -6.64 0.68 12.32
CA GLU A 146 -6.11 1.85 11.61
C GLU A 146 -6.98 2.27 10.40
N GLY A 147 -7.24 3.57 10.28
CA GLY A 147 -7.98 4.14 9.16
C GLY A 147 -9.44 3.68 9.07
N PRO A 148 -10.27 3.80 10.13
CA PRO A 148 -11.67 3.40 10.05
C PRO A 148 -12.46 4.34 9.11
N THR A 149 -13.01 3.80 8.03
CA THR A 149 -13.71 4.60 7.00
C THR A 149 -15.17 4.25 6.78
N GLY A 150 -15.61 3.08 7.25
CA GLY A 150 -16.97 2.61 7.05
C GLY A 150 -17.48 1.92 8.30
N ILE A 151 -18.78 2.04 8.56
CA ILE A 151 -19.44 1.42 9.69
C ILE A 151 -20.85 0.96 9.30
N VAL A 152 -21.22 -0.24 9.74
CA VAL A 152 -22.58 -0.79 9.61
C VAL A 152 -23.03 -1.36 10.95
N LEU A 153 -24.31 -1.25 11.25
CA LEU A 153 -24.90 -1.70 12.52
C LEU A 153 -25.71 -2.98 12.29
N ASP A 154 -25.47 -3.98 13.13
CA ASP A 154 -26.25 -5.21 13.25
C ASP A 154 -26.92 -5.21 14.63
N GLU A 155 -28.02 -4.46 14.73
CA GLU A 155 -28.73 -4.24 15.99
C GLU A 155 -29.33 -5.52 16.57
N THR A 156 -29.71 -6.49 15.73
CA THR A 156 -30.22 -7.79 16.17
C THR A 156 -29.19 -8.55 17.02
N ARG A 157 -27.90 -8.44 16.68
CA ARG A 157 -26.80 -9.03 17.45
C ARG A 157 -26.16 -8.08 18.46
N GLY A 158 -26.58 -6.81 18.47
CA GLY A 158 -25.96 -5.76 19.28
C GLY A 158 -24.52 -5.45 18.87
N LEU A 159 -24.19 -5.62 17.58
CA LEU A 159 -22.83 -5.40 17.05
C LEU A 159 -22.77 -4.29 16.01
N ALA A 160 -21.61 -3.64 15.90
CA ALA A 160 -21.24 -2.81 14.76
C ALA A 160 -19.97 -3.36 14.10
N TYR A 161 -19.87 -3.24 12.79
CA TYR A 161 -18.70 -3.65 12.03
C TYR A 161 -18.04 -2.43 11.39
N VAL A 162 -16.75 -2.25 11.66
CA VAL A 162 -15.98 -1.08 11.24
C VAL A 162 -14.88 -1.52 10.29
N LEU A 163 -14.85 -0.94 9.08
CA LEU A 163 -13.81 -1.19 8.09
C LEU A 163 -12.59 -0.32 8.40
N ASN A 164 -11.50 -0.95 8.86
CA ASN A 164 -10.20 -0.34 9.11
C ASN A 164 -9.35 -0.44 7.85
N LYS A 165 -9.53 0.54 6.96
CA LYS A 165 -8.96 0.52 5.61
C LYS A 165 -7.43 0.54 5.62
N PHE A 166 -6.80 1.14 6.63
CA PHE A 166 -5.34 1.20 6.71
C PHE A 166 -4.73 -0.02 7.40
N GLU A 167 -5.49 -0.75 8.22
CA GLU A 167 -4.97 -1.98 8.82
C GLU A 167 -5.27 -3.21 7.97
N GLY A 168 -6.26 -3.14 7.08
CA GLY A 168 -6.74 -4.32 6.36
C GLY A 168 -7.60 -5.21 7.25
N THR A 169 -8.39 -4.62 8.14
CA THR A 169 -9.17 -5.37 9.14
C THR A 169 -10.61 -4.88 9.26
N VAL A 170 -11.47 -5.72 9.83
CA VAL A 170 -12.82 -5.35 10.29
C VAL A 170 -12.87 -5.47 11.81
N SER A 171 -13.08 -4.36 12.51
CA SER A 171 -13.36 -4.36 13.95
C SER A 171 -14.83 -4.68 14.19
N THR A 172 -15.09 -5.63 15.08
CA THR A 172 -16.43 -5.93 15.61
C THR A 172 -16.58 -5.23 16.96
N VAL A 173 -17.53 -4.31 17.07
CA VAL A 173 -17.77 -3.48 18.25
C VAL A 173 -19.06 -3.93 18.93
N ASP A 174 -19.01 -4.12 20.25
CA ASP A 174 -20.19 -4.27 21.11
C ASP A 174 -20.89 -2.93 21.27
N MET A 175 -22.17 -2.85 20.90
CA MET A 175 -22.97 -1.65 21.07
C MET A 175 -23.57 -1.49 22.46
N ALA A 176 -23.52 -2.51 23.33
CA ALA A 176 -24.03 -2.44 24.70
C ALA A 176 -23.09 -1.68 25.64
N ASN A 177 -21.78 -1.78 25.41
CA ASN A 177 -20.76 -1.14 26.25
C ASN A 177 -19.72 -0.31 25.46
N ASP A 178 -19.91 -0.16 24.14
CA ASP A 178 -19.02 0.59 23.24
C ASP A 178 -17.56 0.13 23.32
N SER A 179 -17.32 -1.15 23.07
CA SER A 179 -15.97 -1.74 23.08
C SER A 179 -15.71 -2.66 21.90
N GLU A 180 -14.48 -2.71 21.42
CA GLU A 180 -14.08 -3.68 20.40
C GLU A 180 -14.06 -5.10 20.99
N LYS A 181 -14.87 -6.01 20.43
CA LYS A 181 -14.88 -7.44 20.78
C LYS A 181 -13.79 -8.23 20.07
N ALA A 182 -13.60 -7.92 18.79
CA ALA A 182 -12.75 -8.70 17.90
C ALA A 182 -12.28 -7.84 16.74
N ARG A 183 -11.14 -8.22 16.18
CA ARG A 183 -10.58 -7.64 14.97
C ARG A 183 -10.22 -8.75 14.01
N THR A 184 -10.85 -8.75 12.84
CA THR A 184 -10.66 -9.78 11.83
C THR A 184 -9.88 -9.21 10.67
N ASN A 185 -8.73 -9.82 10.36
CA ASN A 185 -7.92 -9.41 9.22
C ASN A 185 -8.57 -9.88 7.91
N PHE A 186 -8.45 -9.08 6.87
CA PHE A 186 -8.63 -9.50 5.50
C PHE A 186 -7.33 -9.27 4.72
N PHE A 187 -7.26 -9.80 3.52
CA PHE A 187 -6.11 -9.59 2.66
C PHE A 187 -6.00 -8.12 2.23
N ASP A 188 -4.98 -7.40 2.71
CA ASP A 188 -4.66 -6.02 2.30
C ASP A 188 -3.49 -6.00 1.30
N PRO A 189 -3.78 -5.88 -0.01
CA PRO A 189 -2.78 -5.80 -1.08
C PRO A 189 -2.05 -4.44 -1.15
N THR A 190 -2.24 -3.55 -0.17
CA THR A 190 -1.56 -2.25 -0.19
C THR A 190 -0.04 -2.44 -0.07
N PRO A 191 0.77 -1.86 -0.98
CA PRO A 191 2.23 -1.91 -0.92
C PRO A 191 2.80 -1.41 0.41
N GLN A 192 3.91 -2.01 0.86
CA GLN A 192 4.51 -1.68 2.15
C GLN A 192 4.91 -0.21 2.28
N VAL A 193 5.39 0.41 1.20
CA VAL A 193 5.71 1.85 1.15
C VAL A 193 4.50 2.73 1.48
N ILE A 194 3.31 2.34 1.03
CA ILE A 194 2.06 3.05 1.33
C ILE A 194 1.64 2.78 2.77
N LYS A 195 1.69 1.51 3.23
CA LYS A 195 1.36 1.12 4.61
C LYS A 195 2.21 1.90 5.62
N ALA A 196 3.53 1.94 5.41
CA ALA A 196 4.47 2.60 6.29
C ALA A 196 4.30 4.12 6.32
N GLY A 197 4.16 4.78 5.16
CA GLY A 197 4.18 6.23 5.08
C GLY A 197 2.83 6.93 5.27
N ARG A 198 1.69 6.28 4.94
CA ARG A 198 0.37 6.94 4.99
C ARG A 198 -0.02 7.45 6.38
N LYS A 199 0.43 6.77 7.44
CA LYS A 199 0.15 7.18 8.82
C LYS A 199 0.68 8.59 9.13
N HIS A 200 1.79 9.01 8.52
CA HIS A 200 2.33 10.36 8.73
C HIS A 200 1.51 11.46 8.07
N LEU A 201 0.72 11.12 7.03
CA LEU A 201 -0.20 12.05 6.41
C LEU A 201 -1.52 12.14 7.19
N TYR A 202 -2.06 11.00 7.66
CA TYR A 202 -3.44 10.93 8.15
C TYR A 202 -3.59 10.82 9.67
N ASP A 203 -2.63 10.21 10.39
CA ASP A 203 -2.78 9.94 11.82
C ASP A 203 -2.71 11.24 12.63
N THR A 204 -3.85 11.62 13.17
CA THR A 204 -4.09 12.85 13.92
C THR A 204 -3.58 12.76 15.36
N HIS A 205 -3.62 11.58 16.00
CA HIS A 205 -3.10 11.37 17.36
C HIS A 205 -1.57 11.38 17.37
N ARG A 206 -0.96 10.82 16.34
CA ARG A 206 0.49 10.85 16.13
C ARG A 206 0.96 12.23 15.65
N GLY A 207 0.25 12.81 14.69
CA GLY A 207 0.70 13.98 13.94
C GLY A 207 0.48 15.33 14.64
N SER A 208 -0.39 15.40 15.66
CA SER A 208 -0.79 16.69 16.24
C SER A 208 -0.88 16.71 17.77
N GLY A 209 -0.65 17.89 18.34
CA GLY A 209 -0.68 18.13 19.79
C GLY A 209 -2.04 17.87 20.43
N ASN A 210 -3.12 18.14 19.68
CA ASN A 210 -4.50 18.02 20.13
C ASN A 210 -5.25 16.80 19.57
N GLY A 211 -4.63 16.02 18.68
CA GLY A 211 -5.15 14.72 18.25
C GLY A 211 -6.31 14.75 17.24
N HIS A 212 -6.62 15.89 16.62
CA HIS A 212 -7.80 16.03 15.75
C HIS A 212 -7.47 16.50 14.32
N LEU A 213 -6.21 16.86 14.07
CA LEU A 213 -5.74 17.38 12.79
C LEU A 213 -4.48 16.64 12.33
N SER A 214 -4.18 16.74 11.04
CA SER A 214 -2.97 16.18 10.44
C SER A 214 -2.60 16.95 9.17
N CYS A 215 -1.50 16.57 8.51
CA CYS A 215 -1.18 17.05 7.16
C CYS A 215 -2.37 16.83 6.19
N GLY A 216 -3.09 15.70 6.33
CA GLY A 216 -4.27 15.36 5.54
C GLY A 216 -5.47 16.28 5.74
N SER A 217 -5.50 17.10 6.80
CA SER A 217 -6.55 18.10 7.01
C SER A 217 -6.52 19.21 5.96
N CYS A 218 -5.34 19.64 5.53
CA CYS A 218 -5.17 20.59 4.41
C CYS A 218 -4.93 19.86 3.09
N HIS A 219 -4.11 18.81 3.10
CA HIS A 219 -3.80 18.00 1.92
C HIS A 219 -4.77 16.82 1.78
N VAL A 220 -6.07 17.12 1.71
CA VAL A 220 -7.15 16.12 1.66
C VAL A 220 -6.88 15.11 0.54
N ASP A 221 -6.68 13.84 0.93
CA ASP A 221 -6.32 12.74 0.05
C ASP A 221 -5.10 13.05 -0.84
N THR A 222 -4.05 13.68 -0.28
CA THR A 222 -2.82 14.19 -0.95
C THR A 222 -3.03 15.35 -1.92
N ARG A 223 -4.24 15.93 -1.94
CA ARG A 223 -4.61 17.04 -2.81
C ARG A 223 -4.61 18.34 -2.01
N TRP A 224 -5.75 18.98 -1.88
CA TRP A 224 -5.90 20.31 -1.30
C TRP A 224 -7.29 20.47 -0.68
N ASP A 225 -7.38 21.37 0.29
CA ASP A 225 -8.60 21.78 0.99
C ASP A 225 -9.37 22.88 0.24
N ARG A 226 -8.79 23.40 -0.85
CA ARG A 226 -9.30 24.58 -1.56
C ARG A 226 -9.44 25.76 -0.58
N LEU A 227 -8.37 26.10 0.13
CA LEU A 227 -8.30 27.30 0.95
C LEU A 227 -7.00 28.06 0.71
N GLY A 228 -7.04 29.37 0.99
CA GLY A 228 -5.88 30.23 1.09
C GLY A 228 -5.50 30.45 2.56
N TRP A 229 -4.21 30.30 2.87
CA TRP A 229 -3.65 30.38 4.21
C TRP A 229 -2.52 31.40 4.31
N ASP A 230 -2.52 32.25 5.33
CA ASP A 230 -1.39 33.14 5.65
C ASP A 230 -0.54 32.54 6.78
N LEU A 231 0.27 31.53 6.45
CA LEU A 231 1.10 30.77 7.41
C LEU A 231 2.47 31.42 7.68
N GLY A 232 2.54 32.75 7.66
CA GLY A 232 3.75 33.47 8.04
C GLY A 232 4.04 33.40 9.55
N ASN A 233 5.26 33.75 9.95
CA ASN A 233 5.64 33.97 11.34
C ASN A 233 6.15 35.41 11.51
N PRO A 234 5.37 36.35 12.08
CA PRO A 234 5.81 37.73 12.27
C PRO A 234 7.07 37.89 13.14
N ALA A 235 7.33 36.93 14.04
CA ALA A 235 8.48 36.91 14.93
C ALA A 235 9.59 35.95 14.46
N GLY A 236 9.46 35.38 13.25
CA GLY A 236 10.45 34.45 12.71
C GLY A 236 11.71 35.16 12.23
N ASP A 237 12.78 34.39 12.02
CA ASP A 237 14.00 34.88 11.40
C ASP A 237 13.95 34.79 9.88
N VAL A 238 14.78 35.58 9.21
CA VAL A 238 15.00 35.46 7.76
C VAL A 238 15.71 34.13 7.49
N ASN A 239 15.10 33.27 6.67
CA ASN A 239 15.68 32.00 6.28
C ASN A 239 16.58 32.18 5.04
N ILE A 240 17.72 31.48 4.97
CA ILE A 240 18.60 31.47 3.80
C ILE A 240 18.59 30.06 3.19
N VAL A 241 18.07 29.93 1.97
CA VAL A 241 18.03 28.67 1.21
C VAL A 241 18.70 28.91 -0.14
N ASP A 242 19.69 28.08 -0.48
CA ASP A 242 20.47 28.21 -1.72
C ASP A 242 20.99 29.63 -2.00
N GLY A 243 21.43 30.32 -0.93
CA GLY A 243 21.95 31.69 -0.98
C GLY A 243 20.88 32.79 -1.09
N LYS A 244 19.59 32.46 -1.01
CA LYS A 244 18.46 33.41 -1.10
C LYS A 244 17.85 33.66 0.27
N SER A 245 17.60 34.93 0.59
CA SER A 245 16.94 35.35 1.83
C SER A 245 15.42 35.39 1.69
N TYR A 246 14.72 34.71 2.60
CA TYR A 246 13.27 34.64 2.66
C TYR A 246 12.75 35.25 3.94
N HIS A 247 11.89 36.27 3.82
CA HIS A 247 11.21 36.86 4.97
C HIS A 247 10.25 35.83 5.61
N PRO A 248 10.12 35.79 6.95
CA PRO A 248 9.26 34.82 7.63
C PRO A 248 7.76 35.05 7.38
N LEU A 249 7.37 36.25 6.93
CA LEU A 249 6.02 36.52 6.41
C LEU A 249 5.85 35.95 4.99
N LYS A 250 4.81 35.14 4.81
CA LYS A 250 4.52 34.41 3.57
C LYS A 250 3.44 35.08 2.71
N GLY A 251 2.52 35.81 3.34
CA GLY A 251 1.25 36.19 2.73
C GLY A 251 0.39 34.96 2.44
N VAL A 252 -0.78 35.19 1.86
CA VAL A 252 -1.73 34.11 1.53
C VAL A 252 -1.13 33.16 0.50
N LYS A 253 -1.27 31.86 0.76
CA LYS A 253 -0.88 30.74 -0.11
C LYS A 253 -1.95 29.65 -0.09
N THR A 254 -2.30 29.15 -1.27
CA THR A 254 -3.22 28.04 -1.46
C THR A 254 -2.53 26.72 -1.17
N THR A 255 -3.25 25.73 -0.65
CA THR A 255 -2.67 24.41 -0.41
C THR A 255 -2.22 23.75 -1.73
N GLN A 256 -1.00 23.22 -1.78
CA GLN A 256 -0.48 22.54 -2.97
C GLN A 256 -0.88 21.06 -3.00
N PHE A 257 -1.03 20.49 -4.19
CA PHE A 257 -1.10 19.03 -4.35
C PHE A 257 0.24 18.42 -3.96
N LEU A 258 0.20 17.35 -3.17
CA LEU A 258 1.37 16.52 -2.86
C LEU A 258 1.58 15.44 -3.93
N ILE A 259 0.55 15.12 -4.73
CA ILE A 259 0.66 14.14 -5.81
C ILE A 259 1.78 14.55 -6.78
N ASP A 260 2.71 13.62 -7.02
CA ASP A 260 3.85 13.78 -7.93
C ASP A 260 4.77 14.97 -7.60
N ILE A 261 4.82 15.38 -6.32
CA ILE A 261 5.67 16.50 -5.86
C ILE A 261 7.13 16.09 -5.60
N ILE A 262 7.40 14.79 -5.38
CA ILE A 262 8.72 14.27 -5.01
C ILE A 262 9.62 14.04 -6.24
N GLY A 263 10.88 14.50 -6.17
CA GLY A 263 11.98 14.04 -7.04
C GLY A 263 11.93 14.46 -8.51
N ARG A 264 11.11 15.45 -8.90
CA ARG A 264 10.79 15.76 -10.31
C ARG A 264 11.18 17.17 -10.79
N GLY A 265 12.13 17.78 -10.08
CA GLY A 265 12.79 19.03 -10.48
C GLY A 265 13.47 19.75 -9.31
N ARG A 266 14.77 20.03 -9.48
CA ARG A 266 15.68 20.96 -8.77
C ARG A 266 15.70 21.07 -7.23
N GLY A 267 14.85 20.37 -6.48
CA GLY A 267 14.86 20.43 -5.02
C GLY A 267 14.42 21.80 -4.48
N ASN A 268 13.29 22.31 -4.96
CA ASN A 268 12.66 23.53 -4.43
C ASN A 268 11.15 23.28 -4.28
N LEU A 269 10.70 23.17 -3.04
CA LEU A 269 9.34 22.89 -2.58
C LEU A 269 8.72 24.13 -1.91
N HIS A 270 7.42 24.06 -1.63
CA HIS A 270 6.58 25.19 -1.21
C HIS A 270 6.47 26.29 -2.28
N TRP A 271 5.41 27.11 -2.24
CA TRP A 271 5.18 28.13 -3.25
C TRP A 271 6.31 29.15 -3.40
N ARG A 272 7.18 29.34 -2.40
CA ARG A 272 8.30 30.28 -2.48
C ARG A 272 9.61 29.63 -2.92
N GLY A 273 9.66 28.30 -2.99
CA GLY A 273 10.92 27.57 -3.15
C GLY A 273 11.84 27.70 -1.93
N ASP A 274 11.30 27.92 -0.73
CA ASP A 274 12.04 28.10 0.53
C ASP A 274 12.21 26.80 1.33
N LYS A 275 12.05 25.66 0.64
CA LYS A 275 12.25 24.30 1.15
C LYS A 275 13.01 23.52 0.10
N HIS A 276 14.22 23.07 0.40
CA HIS A 276 15.07 22.38 -0.56
C HIS A 276 14.62 20.94 -0.77
N GLU A 277 14.34 20.24 0.33
CA GLU A 277 13.91 18.85 0.30
C GLU A 277 12.66 18.61 1.14
N PHE A 278 12.07 17.42 0.99
CA PHE A 278 10.83 17.10 1.70
C PHE A 278 11.05 17.02 3.21
N ALA A 279 12.25 16.66 3.66
CA ALA A 279 12.63 16.65 5.08
C ALA A 279 12.56 18.05 5.73
N ASP A 280 12.69 19.14 4.96
CA ASP A 280 12.62 20.51 5.49
C ASP A 280 11.23 20.88 6.05
N PHE A 281 10.21 20.05 5.81
CA PHE A 281 8.87 20.20 6.38
C PHE A 281 8.72 19.57 7.77
N ALA A 282 9.73 18.88 8.30
CA ALA A 282 9.68 18.21 9.61
C ALA A 282 9.23 19.14 10.76
N GLY A 283 9.66 20.41 10.73
CA GLY A 283 9.29 21.43 11.72
C GLY A 283 7.79 21.69 11.79
N THR A 284 7.05 21.50 10.70
CA THR A 284 5.59 21.75 10.62
C THR A 284 4.79 20.92 11.63
N PHE A 285 5.27 19.72 11.96
CA PHE A 285 4.66 18.87 13.00
C PHE A 285 4.68 19.54 14.39
N HIS A 286 5.75 20.29 14.68
CA HIS A 286 5.87 21.08 15.89
C HIS A 286 5.20 22.46 15.74
N ASP A 287 5.59 23.23 14.71
CA ASP A 287 5.28 24.65 14.56
C ASP A 287 3.81 24.92 14.25
N LEU A 288 3.18 24.05 13.45
CA LEU A 288 1.78 24.19 13.06
C LEU A 288 0.88 23.12 13.68
N GLN A 289 1.31 21.86 13.76
CA GLN A 289 0.46 20.79 14.32
C GLN A 289 0.55 20.66 15.85
N GLY A 290 1.50 21.35 16.49
CA GLY A 290 1.56 21.45 17.95
C GLY A 290 2.15 20.23 18.66
N LEU A 291 2.87 19.34 17.98
CA LEU A 291 3.65 18.30 18.67
C LEU A 291 4.78 18.89 19.51
N ASP A 292 5.32 18.10 20.43
CA ASP A 292 6.40 18.53 21.32
C ASP A 292 7.75 18.68 20.58
N ALA A 293 7.92 17.95 19.47
CA ALA A 293 9.13 17.99 18.64
C ALA A 293 8.80 17.82 17.14
N PRO A 294 9.71 18.23 16.24
CA PRO A 294 9.64 17.91 14.81
C PRO A 294 9.62 16.41 14.53
N ALA A 295 9.13 16.01 13.36
CA ALA A 295 9.25 14.63 12.90
C ALA A 295 10.71 14.23 12.68
N SER A 296 11.05 12.96 12.97
CA SER A 296 12.40 12.44 12.75
C SER A 296 12.72 12.25 11.26
N PRO A 297 14.02 12.20 10.87
CA PRO A 297 14.40 11.93 9.49
C PRO A 297 13.81 10.64 8.91
N ALA A 298 13.72 9.58 9.72
CA ALA A 298 13.15 8.31 9.30
C ALA A 298 11.63 8.42 8.97
N GLU A 299 10.88 9.16 9.80
CA GLU A 299 9.45 9.40 9.55
C GLU A 299 9.24 10.27 8.31
N MET A 300 10.07 11.28 8.11
CA MET A 300 10.03 12.11 6.91
C MET A 300 10.36 11.31 5.65
N GLN A 301 11.29 10.36 5.73
CA GLN A 301 11.59 9.45 4.62
C GLN A 301 10.39 8.54 4.30
N GLU A 302 9.77 7.93 5.31
CA GLU A 302 8.56 7.10 5.11
C GLU A 302 7.42 7.91 4.45
N LEU A 303 7.19 9.15 4.89
CA LEU A 303 6.20 10.04 4.29
C LEU A 303 6.56 10.42 2.84
N GLN A 304 7.83 10.75 2.59
CA GLN A 304 8.33 11.06 1.25
C GLN A 304 8.13 9.89 0.29
N ASP A 305 8.45 8.66 0.71
CA ASP A 305 8.31 7.46 -0.11
C ASP A 305 6.84 7.19 -0.44
N PHE A 306 5.93 7.37 0.54
CA PHE A 306 4.49 7.26 0.31
C PHE A 306 3.98 8.30 -0.70
N VAL A 307 4.33 9.59 -0.52
CA VAL A 307 3.92 10.64 -1.46
C VAL A 307 4.51 10.40 -2.85
N GLY A 308 5.76 9.93 -2.93
CA GLY A 308 6.43 9.56 -4.18
C GLY A 308 5.82 8.36 -4.90
N ALA A 309 4.95 7.58 -4.24
CA ALA A 309 4.21 6.47 -4.83
C ALA A 309 2.82 6.88 -5.37
N THR A 310 2.40 8.14 -5.22
CA THR A 310 1.07 8.62 -5.66
C THR A 310 1.04 9.06 -7.13
N TRP A 311 -0.11 8.91 -7.80
CA TRP A 311 -0.28 9.23 -9.21
C TRP A 311 -1.46 10.17 -9.45
N TYR A 312 -1.34 11.05 -10.44
CA TYR A 312 -2.50 11.79 -10.93
C TYR A 312 -3.49 10.82 -11.59
N VAL A 313 -4.78 11.00 -11.27
CA VAL A 313 -5.86 10.25 -11.94
C VAL A 313 -6.10 10.79 -13.34
N PRO A 314 -6.67 9.99 -14.26
CA PRO A 314 -6.93 10.40 -15.63
C PRO A 314 -7.65 11.76 -15.70
N ASN A 315 -7.09 12.66 -16.50
CA ASN A 315 -7.67 13.98 -16.71
C ASN A 315 -8.92 13.87 -17.62
N PRO A 316 -10.12 14.29 -17.16
CA PRO A 316 -11.38 14.11 -17.88
C PRO A 316 -11.50 14.93 -19.17
N TYR A 317 -10.64 15.95 -19.35
CA TYR A 317 -10.59 16.77 -20.55
C TYR A 317 -9.71 16.16 -21.66
N ARG A 318 -8.92 15.11 -21.35
CA ARG A 318 -8.09 14.41 -22.33
C ARG A 318 -8.91 13.43 -23.18
N THR A 319 -8.55 13.30 -24.46
CA THR A 319 -9.13 12.29 -25.38
C THR A 319 -8.47 10.92 -25.24
N TYR A 320 -9.26 9.86 -25.47
CA TYR A 320 -8.75 8.50 -25.67
C TYR A 320 -8.11 8.43 -27.07
N ARG A 321 -6.81 8.13 -27.19
CA ARG A 321 -6.14 8.03 -28.50
C ARG A 321 -6.15 6.60 -29.02
N PRO A 322 -6.71 6.36 -30.21
CA PRO A 322 -6.09 5.48 -31.19
C PRO A 322 -5.88 6.31 -32.47
N GLU A 323 -4.64 6.59 -32.87
CA GLU A 323 -4.29 6.78 -34.29
C GLU A 323 -2.78 6.98 -34.50
N SER A 324 -2.25 6.09 -35.34
CA SER A 324 -0.85 5.79 -35.61
C SER A 324 -0.13 6.80 -36.53
N THR A 325 -0.57 8.06 -36.59
CA THR A 325 0.07 9.05 -37.46
C THR A 325 0.67 10.22 -36.70
N VAL A 326 1.95 10.46 -36.98
CA VAL A 326 2.84 11.49 -36.40
C VAL A 326 2.34 12.93 -36.67
N ALA A 327 1.23 13.10 -37.38
CA ALA A 327 0.51 14.37 -37.51
C ALA A 327 -0.26 14.78 -36.24
N ALA A 328 -0.47 13.86 -35.28
CA ALA A 328 -1.31 14.00 -34.09
C ALA A 328 -0.65 14.71 -32.89
N ALA A 329 0.32 15.61 -33.10
CA ALA A 329 0.90 16.41 -32.01
C ALA A 329 -0.06 17.51 -31.50
N THR A 330 -1.19 17.75 -32.18
CA THR A 330 -2.03 18.94 -31.99
C THR A 330 -3.42 18.72 -31.38
N GLU A 331 -3.87 17.49 -31.14
CA GLU A 331 -5.16 17.25 -30.47
C GLU A 331 -5.00 16.28 -29.29
N ARG A 332 -4.81 16.83 -28.09
CA ARG A 332 -4.94 16.09 -26.81
C ARG A 332 -6.33 16.24 -26.17
N CYS A 333 -7.19 17.06 -26.78
CA CYS A 333 -8.45 17.51 -26.21
C CYS A 333 -9.58 17.17 -27.18
N ASN A 334 -10.78 16.86 -26.65
CA ASN A 334 -11.98 16.77 -27.47
C ASN A 334 -12.53 18.20 -27.59
N PRO A 335 -12.44 18.86 -28.75
CA PRO A 335 -12.91 20.24 -28.87
C PRO A 335 -14.41 20.38 -28.53
N SER A 336 -15.21 19.32 -28.68
CA SER A 336 -16.63 19.31 -28.31
C SER A 336 -16.91 19.18 -26.80
N ARG A 337 -15.92 18.80 -25.97
CA ARG A 337 -16.07 18.77 -24.50
C ARG A 337 -15.82 20.13 -23.84
N VAL A 338 -15.12 21.01 -24.54
CA VAL A 338 -14.81 22.38 -24.09
C VAL A 338 -15.72 23.41 -24.76
N ARG A 339 -16.27 23.12 -25.96
CA ARG A 339 -17.17 24.01 -26.70
C ARG A 339 -18.64 23.81 -26.32
N GLY A 340 -19.27 24.83 -25.75
CA GLY A 340 -20.72 24.90 -25.60
C GLY A 340 -21.44 25.16 -26.93
N THR A 341 -22.74 24.87 -26.96
CA THR A 341 -23.61 25.26 -28.08
C THR A 341 -23.76 26.79 -28.07
N GLY A 342 -23.31 27.48 -29.11
CA GLY A 342 -23.49 28.94 -29.26
C GLY A 342 -22.26 29.82 -28.98
N THR A 343 -21.11 29.27 -28.59
CA THR A 343 -19.86 30.05 -28.47
C THR A 343 -19.11 30.09 -29.81
N THR A 344 -19.00 31.27 -30.43
CA THR A 344 -18.11 31.51 -31.59
C THR A 344 -16.71 31.88 -31.10
N PHE A 345 -15.89 30.87 -30.78
CA PHE A 345 -14.44 31.05 -30.90
C PHE A 345 -14.11 31.19 -32.38
N GLN A 346 -13.05 31.95 -32.73
CA GLN A 346 -12.58 31.99 -34.11
C GLN A 346 -12.35 30.56 -34.61
N THR A 347 -12.66 30.31 -35.88
CA THR A 347 -12.33 29.05 -36.55
C THR A 347 -10.86 28.74 -36.28
N ILE A 348 -10.56 27.72 -35.48
CA ILE A 348 -9.17 27.27 -35.30
C ILE A 348 -8.70 26.89 -36.69
N PRO A 349 -7.68 27.56 -37.26
CA PRO A 349 -7.20 27.22 -38.58
C PRO A 349 -6.78 25.75 -38.57
N SER A 350 -7.35 24.95 -39.48
CA SER A 350 -6.93 23.57 -39.71
C SER A 350 -5.46 23.45 -40.12
N ALA A 351 -4.80 24.58 -40.42
CA ALA A 351 -3.42 24.67 -40.80
C ALA A 351 -2.70 25.80 -40.04
N GLY A 352 -1.64 25.45 -39.30
CA GLY A 352 -0.44 26.28 -39.29
C GLY A 352 -0.02 26.92 -37.97
N VAL A 353 -0.91 27.20 -37.02
CA VAL A 353 -0.46 27.58 -35.66
C VAL A 353 -0.51 26.34 -34.80
N LYS A 354 0.65 25.67 -34.66
CA LYS A 354 0.85 24.64 -33.65
C LYS A 354 0.67 25.32 -32.29
N LEU A 355 -0.56 25.35 -31.77
CA LEU A 355 -0.88 25.87 -30.43
C LEU A 355 0.13 25.36 -29.39
N TRP A 356 0.52 24.09 -29.55
CA TRP A 356 1.60 23.39 -28.86
C TRP A 356 2.97 24.07 -28.86
N VAL A 357 3.41 24.64 -29.98
CA VAL A 357 4.71 25.32 -30.08
C VAL A 357 4.63 26.70 -29.41
N SER A 358 3.52 27.42 -29.55
CA SER A 358 3.35 28.74 -28.93
C SER A 358 3.16 28.66 -27.41
N VAL A 359 2.38 27.71 -26.88
CA VAL A 359 2.25 27.47 -25.43
C VAL A 359 3.59 27.00 -24.85
N ASN A 360 4.26 26.05 -25.49
CA ASN A 360 5.56 25.60 -24.98
C ASN A 360 6.60 26.72 -25.03
N ILE A 361 6.69 27.52 -26.09
CA ILE A 361 7.66 28.63 -26.13
C ILE A 361 7.32 29.72 -25.11
N ASN A 362 6.04 30.10 -24.99
CA ASN A 362 5.61 31.21 -24.15
C ASN A 362 5.42 30.83 -22.68
N CYS A 363 5.23 29.55 -22.33
CA CYS A 363 5.06 29.12 -20.94
C CYS A 363 6.29 28.38 -20.40
N ALA A 364 7.19 27.86 -21.26
CA ALA A 364 8.38 27.11 -20.85
C ALA A 364 9.29 27.87 -19.92
N HIS A 365 9.37 29.20 -20.05
CA HIS A 365 10.29 29.98 -19.24
C HIS A 365 9.95 29.88 -17.74
N CYS A 366 8.66 29.75 -17.38
CA CYS A 366 8.16 29.55 -16.02
C CYS A 366 7.84 28.10 -15.69
N HIS A 367 7.29 27.34 -16.64
CA HIS A 367 6.81 25.96 -16.47
C HIS A 367 7.83 24.96 -17.04
N ASN A 368 9.07 25.06 -16.56
CA ASN A 368 10.25 24.38 -17.11
C ASN A 368 10.50 22.96 -16.54
N ALA A 369 9.75 22.51 -15.53
CA ALA A 369 9.82 21.14 -15.02
C ALA A 369 8.85 20.20 -15.75
N GLN A 370 9.13 18.88 -15.73
CA GLN A 370 8.25 17.88 -16.36
C GLN A 370 6.84 17.81 -15.77
N THR A 371 6.64 18.33 -14.57
CA THR A 371 5.32 18.41 -13.93
C THR A 371 4.50 19.60 -14.44
N GLY A 372 5.11 20.51 -15.21
CA GLY A 372 4.56 21.83 -15.49
C GLY A 372 4.76 22.82 -14.33
N ARG A 373 5.52 22.50 -13.29
CA ARG A 373 6.00 23.48 -12.29
C ARG A 373 7.28 24.16 -12.79
N GLY A 374 7.72 25.22 -12.11
CA GLY A 374 9.05 25.81 -12.34
C GLY A 374 9.26 27.13 -11.61
N GLU A 375 10.35 27.82 -11.92
CA GLU A 375 10.74 29.08 -11.29
C GLU A 375 10.36 30.28 -12.16
N LEU A 376 9.82 31.35 -11.55
CA LEU A 376 9.59 32.60 -12.26
C LEU A 376 10.93 33.30 -12.59
N PRO A 377 11.09 33.87 -13.81
CA PRO A 377 12.27 34.65 -14.18
C PRO A 377 12.54 35.76 -13.16
N GLY A 378 13.81 35.97 -12.78
CA GLY A 378 14.19 36.97 -11.79
C GLY A 378 14.18 36.47 -10.33
N ASN A 379 13.81 35.21 -10.07
CA ASN A 379 14.01 34.57 -8.76
C ASN A 379 15.47 34.11 -8.53
N GLY A 380 16.45 34.78 -9.14
CA GLY A 380 17.85 34.37 -9.19
C GLY A 380 18.08 33.28 -10.23
N ASN A 381 18.28 33.70 -11.48
CA ASN A 381 18.64 32.81 -12.58
C ASN A 381 19.79 31.87 -12.18
N VAL A 382 19.64 30.58 -12.46
CA VAL A 382 20.81 29.77 -12.84
C VAL A 382 21.47 30.46 -14.02
N ALA A 383 22.78 30.67 -13.96
CA ALA A 383 23.54 31.33 -15.02
C ALA A 383 23.14 30.78 -16.40
N GLY A 384 22.67 31.66 -17.28
CA GLY A 384 22.25 31.30 -18.64
C GLY A 384 20.93 31.94 -19.08
N THR A 385 19.85 31.86 -18.30
CA THR A 385 18.49 32.19 -18.80
C THR A 385 18.32 33.68 -19.13
N GLY A 386 18.23 34.00 -20.43
CA GLY A 386 18.30 35.36 -20.98
C GLY A 386 17.15 36.31 -20.61
N ALA A 387 17.42 37.59 -20.85
CA ALA A 387 16.58 38.76 -20.58
C ALA A 387 15.36 38.87 -21.53
N GLY A 388 14.37 38.00 -21.37
CA GLY A 388 13.02 38.29 -21.86
C GLY A 388 12.37 39.40 -21.03
N THR A 389 11.61 40.30 -21.65
CA THR A 389 10.86 41.36 -20.95
C THR A 389 9.96 40.72 -19.89
N LEU A 390 10.27 40.99 -18.63
CA LEU A 390 9.61 40.43 -17.46
C LEU A 390 8.12 40.80 -17.49
N VAL A 391 7.23 39.81 -17.42
CA VAL A 391 5.92 40.04 -16.80
C VAL A 391 6.19 40.04 -15.30
N ASP A 392 6.46 41.23 -14.76
CA ASP A 392 6.71 41.41 -13.33
C ASP A 392 5.40 41.22 -12.56
N PHE A 393 5.25 40.06 -11.91
CA PHE A 393 4.13 39.77 -11.01
C PHE A 393 4.38 40.30 -9.59
N THR A 394 4.89 41.53 -9.46
CA THR A 394 5.15 42.18 -8.16
C THR A 394 3.97 42.01 -7.19
N PRO A 395 4.17 41.70 -5.88
CA PRO A 395 5.41 41.67 -5.11
C PRO A 395 5.89 40.26 -4.66
N ASN A 396 5.39 39.16 -5.22
CA ASN A 396 5.59 37.83 -4.63
C ASN A 396 6.40 36.88 -5.56
N ARG A 397 7.69 36.68 -5.26
CA ARG A 397 8.61 35.77 -5.97
C ARG A 397 8.28 34.30 -5.66
N ASN A 398 7.27 33.74 -6.33
CA ASN A 398 6.80 32.38 -6.12
C ASN A 398 7.20 31.42 -7.27
N MET A 399 7.07 30.13 -7.03
CA MET A 399 7.10 29.07 -8.04
C MET A 399 5.86 29.14 -8.93
N ALA A 400 6.04 28.79 -10.20
CA ALA A 400 4.95 28.59 -11.14
C ALA A 400 4.09 27.39 -10.73
N ALA A 401 2.78 27.52 -10.95
CA ALA A 401 1.80 26.50 -10.57
C ALA A 401 1.91 25.22 -11.41
N ASP A 402 1.52 24.10 -10.81
CA ASP A 402 1.40 22.80 -11.48
C ASP A 402 0.25 22.80 -12.49
N LEU A 403 0.60 22.77 -13.77
CA LEU A 403 -0.36 22.78 -14.88
C LEU A 403 -1.26 21.55 -14.94
N ARG A 404 -0.85 20.38 -14.42
CA ARG A 404 -1.69 19.16 -14.46
C ARG A 404 -2.87 19.22 -13.50
N SER A 405 -2.75 20.02 -12.44
CA SER A 405 -3.82 20.23 -11.47
C SER A 405 -4.79 21.35 -11.88
N VAL A 406 -4.45 22.15 -12.90
CA VAL A 406 -5.19 23.39 -13.25
C VAL A 406 -6.67 23.12 -13.52
N TYR A 407 -7.02 22.04 -14.21
CA TYR A 407 -8.42 21.68 -14.47
C TYR A 407 -9.26 21.45 -13.19
N ARG A 408 -8.61 21.21 -12.04
CA ARG A 408 -9.26 21.09 -10.73
C ARG A 408 -9.29 22.41 -9.98
N LYS A 409 -8.47 23.39 -10.39
CA LYS A 409 -8.34 24.71 -9.78
C LYS A 409 -9.24 25.75 -10.41
N VAL A 410 -9.56 25.62 -11.69
CA VAL A 410 -10.46 26.55 -12.38
C VAL A 410 -11.86 25.97 -12.50
N GLY A 411 -12.86 26.75 -12.11
CA GLY A 411 -14.27 26.47 -12.32
C GLY A 411 -14.68 26.97 -13.70
N PHE A 412 -15.40 26.13 -14.44
CA PHE A 412 -15.75 26.40 -15.82
C PHE A 412 -17.25 26.69 -15.91
N PHE A 413 -17.61 27.97 -15.86
CA PHE A 413 -19.01 28.41 -15.87
C PHE A 413 -19.24 29.45 -16.98
N TYR A 414 -19.85 29.03 -18.09
CA TYR A 414 -20.12 29.88 -19.25
C TYR A 414 -21.42 30.68 -19.18
N ASN A 415 -22.26 30.42 -18.18
CA ASN A 415 -23.60 30.99 -18.06
C ASN A 415 -23.86 31.63 -16.70
N THR A 416 -22.86 31.68 -15.81
CA THR A 416 -23.01 32.26 -14.48
C THR A 416 -21.73 32.97 -14.05
N THR A 417 -21.92 34.10 -13.34
CA THR A 417 -20.85 34.80 -12.61
C THR A 417 -20.59 34.15 -11.25
N GLU A 418 -21.38 33.16 -10.84
CA GLU A 418 -21.17 32.35 -9.64
C GLU A 418 -20.05 31.33 -9.92
N CYS A 419 -18.81 31.68 -9.58
CA CYS A 419 -17.71 30.74 -9.60
C CYS A 419 -17.65 29.98 -8.27
N ASN A 420 -18.21 28.76 -8.24
CA ASN A 420 -18.18 27.90 -7.04
C ASN A 420 -16.96 26.96 -7.02
N ALA A 421 -16.09 27.09 -8.02
CA ALA A 421 -14.88 26.30 -8.13
C ALA A 421 -13.73 27.24 -8.48
N GLY A 422 -12.89 27.57 -7.50
CA GLY A 422 -11.53 27.99 -7.83
C GLY A 422 -10.87 28.91 -6.82
N PHE A 423 -9.62 28.58 -6.56
CA PHE A 423 -8.60 29.54 -6.18
C PHE A 423 -7.74 29.60 -7.43
N GLY A 424 -7.60 30.78 -8.01
CA GLY A 424 -6.93 31.02 -9.27
C GLY A 424 -5.54 30.38 -9.44
N MET A 425 -4.94 30.54 -10.62
CA MET A 425 -3.71 29.83 -10.98
C MET A 425 -2.48 30.21 -10.13
N LEU A 426 -2.46 31.40 -9.51
CA LEU A 426 -1.34 31.85 -8.68
C LEU A 426 -1.37 31.26 -7.28
N SER A 427 -0.23 31.42 -6.59
CA SER A 427 -0.03 30.91 -5.24
C SER A 427 -1.11 31.37 -4.25
N GLU A 428 -1.64 32.57 -4.43
CA GLU A 428 -2.62 33.25 -3.59
C GLU A 428 -4.06 33.14 -4.11
N GLY A 429 -4.27 32.48 -5.26
CA GLY A 429 -5.59 32.26 -5.82
C GLY A 429 -6.23 33.46 -6.56
N VAL A 430 -5.50 34.57 -6.77
CA VAL A 430 -6.05 35.81 -7.35
C VAL A 430 -6.30 35.74 -8.87
N MET A 431 -5.68 34.80 -9.59
CA MET A 431 -5.89 34.63 -11.03
C MET A 431 -7.02 33.63 -11.33
N GLU A 432 -8.28 34.02 -11.09
CA GLU A 432 -9.45 33.17 -11.36
C GLU A 432 -9.48 32.70 -12.82
N THR A 433 -9.31 33.64 -13.75
CA THR A 433 -9.07 33.44 -15.18
C THR A 433 -8.36 34.68 -15.75
N TRP A 434 -7.23 34.53 -16.46
CA TRP A 434 -6.71 35.64 -17.30
C TRP A 434 -7.62 35.87 -18.54
N PHE A 435 -8.67 35.07 -18.65
CA PHE A 435 -9.54 34.94 -19.81
C PHE A 435 -10.68 35.98 -19.85
N ASN A 436 -10.88 36.76 -18.78
CA ASN A 436 -12.06 37.62 -18.63
C ASN A 436 -11.77 39.14 -18.58
N GLN A 437 -10.56 39.59 -18.93
CA GLN A 437 -10.34 41.03 -19.11
C GLN A 437 -10.91 41.49 -20.46
N GLY A 438 -11.90 42.38 -20.42
CA GLY A 438 -12.65 42.92 -21.57
C GLY A 438 -11.84 43.80 -22.54
N GLY A 439 -10.67 43.34 -22.97
CA GLY A 439 -9.83 43.98 -23.98
C GLY A 439 -9.78 43.16 -25.25
N THR A 440 -10.14 43.78 -26.37
CA THR A 440 -9.84 43.26 -27.72
C THR A 440 -8.31 43.15 -27.87
N GLY A 441 -7.76 41.93 -27.84
CA GLY A 441 -6.35 41.68 -28.14
C GLY A 441 -5.57 40.75 -27.19
N ASN A 442 -6.17 40.23 -26.11
CA ASN A 442 -5.46 39.36 -25.17
C ASN A 442 -5.66 37.86 -25.50
N TYR A 443 -4.63 37.29 -26.13
CA TYR A 443 -4.54 35.99 -26.82
C TYR A 443 -4.72 34.69 -25.99
N LEU A 444 -5.08 34.75 -24.70
CA LEU A 444 -5.00 33.55 -23.85
C LEU A 444 -6.20 32.59 -23.93
N GLY A 445 -7.40 33.04 -24.35
CA GLY A 445 -8.60 32.19 -24.43
C GLY A 445 -8.45 30.99 -25.39
N ASP A 446 -7.60 31.12 -26.41
CA ASP A 446 -7.31 30.03 -27.36
C ASP A 446 -6.45 28.91 -26.74
N TYR A 447 -5.78 29.15 -25.60
CA TYR A 447 -4.93 28.17 -24.90
C TYR A 447 -5.65 27.39 -23.80
N GLU A 448 -6.88 27.77 -23.43
CA GLU A 448 -7.65 27.12 -22.36
C GLU A 448 -7.82 25.60 -22.53
N PRO A 449 -8.21 25.08 -23.72
CA PRO A 449 -8.37 23.63 -23.89
C PRO A 449 -7.06 22.86 -23.66
N GLU A 450 -5.92 23.48 -23.95
CA GLU A 450 -4.59 22.89 -23.76
C GLU A 450 -4.22 22.86 -22.28
N LEU A 451 -4.42 23.96 -21.55
CA LEU A 451 -4.16 24.01 -20.10
C LEU A 451 -5.06 23.04 -19.31
N LEU A 452 -6.33 22.89 -19.71
CA LEU A 452 -7.26 21.97 -19.06
C LEU A 452 -6.94 20.49 -19.34
N SER A 453 -6.27 20.19 -20.46
CA SER A 453 -5.90 18.82 -20.85
C SER A 453 -4.41 18.49 -20.63
N TRP A 454 -3.66 19.39 -19.96
CA TRP A 454 -2.22 19.25 -19.73
C TRP A 454 -1.88 17.96 -18.98
N SER A 455 -0.84 17.26 -19.45
CA SER A 455 -0.56 15.89 -19.02
C SER A 455 0.94 15.59 -18.81
N GLY A 456 1.81 16.60 -18.87
CA GLY A 456 3.25 16.42 -18.76
C GLY A 456 4.00 17.60 -19.34
N GLY A 457 5.28 17.72 -18.98
CA GLY A 457 6.06 18.92 -19.25
C GLY A 457 6.69 18.97 -20.62
N ILE A 458 7.59 19.93 -20.75
CA ILE A 458 8.18 20.32 -22.03
C ILE A 458 9.37 19.41 -22.31
N THR A 459 9.34 18.73 -23.44
CA THR A 459 10.38 17.80 -23.91
C THR A 459 11.09 18.40 -25.13
N GLN A 460 12.30 17.90 -25.42
CA GLN A 460 13.02 18.35 -26.62
C GLN A 460 12.21 18.11 -27.90
N THR A 461 11.42 17.05 -27.93
CA THR A 461 10.54 16.69 -29.06
C THR A 461 9.42 17.71 -29.26
N ASN A 462 8.85 18.28 -28.19
CA ASN A 462 7.72 19.20 -28.28
C ASN A 462 8.11 20.69 -28.16
N CYS A 463 9.38 21.01 -27.87
CA CYS A 463 9.93 22.36 -27.97
C CYS A 463 11.47 22.38 -28.19
N ALA A 464 11.94 22.08 -29.40
CA ALA A 464 13.38 22.08 -29.69
C ALA A 464 14.08 23.43 -29.38
N ALA A 465 13.41 24.57 -29.59
CA ALA A 465 13.93 25.90 -29.27
C ALA A 465 14.10 26.14 -27.75
N CYS A 466 13.28 25.50 -26.91
CA CYS A 466 13.44 25.55 -25.46
C CYS A 466 14.72 24.84 -24.99
N PHE A 467 15.27 23.93 -25.80
CA PHE A 467 16.46 23.13 -25.50
C PHE A 467 17.71 23.55 -26.29
N ASN A 468 17.65 24.54 -27.19
CA ASN A 468 18.78 24.89 -28.08
C ASN A 468 19.72 25.99 -27.57
N THR A 469 19.52 26.50 -26.34
CA THR A 469 20.43 27.47 -25.71
C THR A 469 20.90 26.94 -24.36
N ASN A 470 22.07 27.38 -23.90
CA ASN A 470 22.81 26.97 -22.70
C ASN A 470 22.08 27.15 -21.33
N ASN A 471 20.75 27.07 -21.28
CA ASN A 471 19.90 27.70 -20.26
C ASN A 471 18.95 26.78 -19.50
N PHE A 472 18.75 25.52 -19.93
CA PHE A 472 17.83 24.59 -19.25
C PHE A 472 18.49 23.23 -18.95
N PRO A 473 19.18 23.06 -17.80
CA PRO A 473 19.64 21.75 -17.40
C PRO A 473 18.49 20.83 -16.93
N LEU A 474 18.48 19.66 -17.57
CA LEU A 474 18.03 18.30 -17.20
C LEU A 474 16.68 18.14 -16.49
N ALA A 475 15.67 17.81 -17.29
CA ALA A 475 14.44 17.17 -16.87
C ALA A 475 14.71 15.70 -16.47
N SER A 476 14.80 15.37 -15.18
CA SER A 476 14.96 13.98 -14.72
C SER A 476 13.61 13.28 -14.49
N THR A 477 13.45 12.09 -15.10
CA THR A 477 12.45 11.04 -14.86
C THR A 477 11.00 11.25 -15.35
N THR A 478 10.32 10.12 -15.57
CA THR A 478 8.97 9.93 -16.15
C THR A 478 7.84 10.49 -15.26
N VAL A 479 6.99 11.39 -15.78
CA VAL A 479 5.80 11.97 -15.12
C VAL A 479 4.83 10.89 -14.58
N GLN A 480 4.33 10.99 -13.33
CA GLN A 480 3.32 10.08 -12.75
C GLN A 480 1.91 10.61 -13.08
N ASP A 481 1.59 10.58 -14.37
CA ASP A 481 0.27 10.91 -14.88
C ASP A 481 -0.39 9.65 -15.47
N ALA A 482 -1.61 9.35 -15.02
CA ALA A 482 -2.38 8.27 -15.61
C ALA A 482 -2.88 8.70 -17.00
N MET A 483 -2.64 7.85 -17.99
CA MET A 483 -3.13 8.09 -19.34
C MET A 483 -4.68 8.03 -19.39
N PRO A 484 -5.33 8.69 -20.36
CA PRO A 484 -6.78 8.94 -20.32
C PRO A 484 -7.62 7.66 -20.28
N ALA A 485 -7.12 6.58 -20.90
CA ALA A 485 -7.80 5.30 -20.92
C ALA A 485 -7.52 4.43 -19.67
N VAL A 486 -6.59 4.81 -18.79
CA VAL A 486 -6.36 4.10 -17.52
C VAL A 486 -7.64 4.17 -16.67
N GLY A 487 -8.06 3.03 -16.12
CA GLY A 487 -9.34 2.89 -15.41
C GLY A 487 -10.54 2.63 -16.32
N LEU A 488 -10.39 2.73 -17.65
CA LEU A 488 -11.44 2.31 -18.58
C LEU A 488 -11.73 0.82 -18.36
N ARG A 489 -13.00 0.51 -18.07
CA ARG A 489 -13.46 -0.84 -17.76
C ARG A 489 -14.59 -1.27 -18.69
N GLU A 490 -14.53 -2.52 -19.13
CA GLU A 490 -15.60 -3.21 -19.84
C GLU A 490 -15.91 -4.51 -19.11
N THR A 491 -17.18 -4.79 -18.83
CA THR A 491 -17.60 -6.01 -18.11
C THR A 491 -18.54 -6.79 -18.99
N ILE A 492 -18.17 -8.05 -19.26
CA ILE A 492 -19.02 -9.00 -19.96
C ILE A 492 -19.65 -9.91 -18.91
N ASN A 493 -20.97 -10.10 -19.00
CA ASN A 493 -21.71 -11.02 -18.15
C ASN A 493 -22.90 -11.61 -18.90
N GLY A 494 -22.76 -12.85 -19.36
CA GLY A 494 -23.68 -13.44 -20.32
C GLY A 494 -23.61 -12.76 -21.69
N ALA A 495 -24.54 -13.12 -22.58
CA ALA A 495 -24.54 -12.62 -23.96
C ALA A 495 -25.05 -11.17 -24.12
N SER A 496 -25.69 -10.60 -23.09
CA SER A 496 -26.41 -9.31 -23.20
C SER A 496 -25.77 -8.14 -22.47
N ILE A 497 -24.85 -8.40 -21.53
CA ILE A 497 -24.17 -7.35 -20.76
C ILE A 497 -22.74 -7.20 -21.27
N GLY A 498 -22.38 -5.97 -21.62
CA GLY A 498 -21.05 -5.61 -22.12
C GLY A 498 -20.97 -5.49 -23.64
N SER A 499 -19.85 -4.97 -24.12
CA SER A 499 -19.56 -4.72 -25.54
C SER A 499 -18.21 -5.30 -25.94
N THR A 500 -18.23 -6.34 -26.76
CA THR A 500 -17.02 -6.92 -27.36
C THR A 500 -16.33 -5.92 -28.30
N ALA A 501 -17.08 -5.01 -28.93
CA ALA A 501 -16.51 -3.93 -29.73
C ALA A 501 -15.65 -2.98 -28.88
N ARG A 502 -16.15 -2.55 -27.72
CA ARG A 502 -15.38 -1.70 -26.80
C ARG A 502 -14.20 -2.43 -26.19
N LEU A 503 -14.36 -3.72 -25.87
CA LEU A 503 -13.25 -4.57 -25.42
C LEU A 503 -12.15 -4.67 -26.50
N ASN A 504 -12.51 -4.84 -27.77
CA ASN A 504 -11.56 -4.86 -28.88
C ASN A 504 -10.84 -3.52 -29.03
N THR A 505 -11.53 -2.39 -28.85
CA THR A 505 -10.89 -1.06 -28.80
C THR A 505 -9.87 -0.98 -27.66
N MET A 506 -10.25 -1.41 -26.45
CA MET A 506 -9.34 -1.40 -25.29
C MET A 506 -8.11 -2.26 -25.54
N LYS A 507 -8.28 -3.45 -26.12
CA LYS A 507 -7.18 -4.35 -26.44
C LYS A 507 -6.27 -3.77 -27.53
N ALA A 508 -6.83 -3.15 -28.57
CA ALA A 508 -6.05 -2.49 -29.62
C ALA A 508 -5.14 -1.39 -29.06
N LEU A 509 -5.60 -0.63 -28.06
CA LEU A 509 -4.77 0.36 -27.36
C LEU A 509 -3.54 -0.26 -26.68
N VAL A 510 -3.66 -1.49 -26.17
CA VAL A 510 -2.57 -2.18 -25.46
C VAL A 510 -1.62 -2.86 -26.44
N ASP A 511 -2.13 -3.36 -27.57
CA ASP A 511 -1.32 -4.00 -28.61
C ASP A 511 -0.54 -3.01 -29.48
N GLU A 512 -1.00 -1.75 -29.57
CA GLU A 512 -0.31 -0.73 -30.35
C GLU A 512 1.07 -0.44 -29.76
N ALA A 513 2.14 -0.73 -30.53
CA ALA A 513 3.52 -0.61 -30.06
C ALA A 513 3.85 0.80 -29.51
N ALA A 514 3.25 1.84 -30.11
CA ALA A 514 3.39 3.22 -29.66
C ALA A 514 2.85 3.48 -28.24
N HIS A 515 1.96 2.62 -27.74
CA HIS A 515 1.31 2.75 -26.44
C HIS A 515 1.73 1.65 -25.43
N SER A 516 2.73 0.82 -25.78
CA SER A 516 3.20 -0.30 -24.95
C SER A 516 3.72 0.13 -23.56
N SER A 517 4.14 1.38 -23.40
CA SER A 517 4.55 2.01 -22.14
C SER A 517 3.43 2.80 -21.44
N GLU A 518 2.25 2.89 -22.06
CA GLU A 518 1.13 3.73 -21.62
C GLU A 518 -0.04 2.92 -21.05
N TYR A 519 -0.34 1.75 -21.64
CA TYR A 519 -1.46 0.91 -21.25
C TYR A 519 -1.06 -0.55 -20.98
N GLY A 520 -1.41 -1.03 -19.79
CA GLY A 520 -1.57 -2.44 -19.50
C GLY A 520 -3.04 -2.80 -19.46
N MET A 521 -3.36 -4.09 -19.47
CA MET A 521 -4.71 -4.57 -19.29
C MET A 521 -4.73 -5.74 -18.31
N ILE A 522 -5.72 -5.71 -17.43
CA ILE A 522 -6.01 -6.78 -16.48
C ILE A 522 -7.43 -7.28 -16.68
N VAL A 523 -7.71 -8.48 -16.16
CA VAL A 523 -9.05 -9.03 -16.06
C VAL A 523 -9.25 -9.52 -14.63
N LYS A 524 -10.38 -9.18 -14.02
CA LYS A 524 -10.80 -9.73 -12.72
C LYS A 524 -12.26 -10.19 -12.83
N GLY A 525 -12.61 -11.27 -12.14
CA GLY A 525 -14.00 -11.73 -12.02
C GLY A 525 -14.10 -13.24 -11.90
N MET A 526 -15.25 -13.80 -12.25
CA MET A 526 -15.50 -15.24 -12.13
C MET A 526 -14.94 -16.00 -13.32
N TYR A 527 -14.07 -16.98 -13.06
CA TYR A 527 -13.53 -17.90 -14.06
C TYR A 527 -13.36 -19.28 -13.45
N GLY A 528 -13.96 -20.30 -14.07
CA GLY A 528 -13.95 -21.67 -13.51
C GLY A 528 -14.71 -21.82 -12.20
N GLY A 529 -15.66 -20.92 -11.89
CA GLY A 529 -16.43 -20.95 -10.64
C GLY A 529 -15.75 -20.24 -9.46
N GLU A 530 -14.61 -19.60 -9.67
CA GLU A 530 -13.85 -18.90 -8.64
C GLU A 530 -13.55 -17.46 -9.05
N MET A 531 -13.28 -16.59 -8.07
CA MET A 531 -12.74 -15.26 -8.31
C MET A 531 -11.28 -15.36 -8.75
N ARG A 532 -10.98 -14.90 -9.97
CA ARG A 532 -9.66 -15.03 -10.59
C ARG A 532 -9.15 -13.70 -11.13
N GLY A 533 -7.84 -13.63 -11.29
CA GLY A 533 -7.11 -12.50 -11.83
C GLY A 533 -6.22 -12.86 -13.01
N PHE A 534 -6.06 -11.90 -13.93
CA PHE A 534 -5.27 -12.06 -15.13
C PHE A 534 -4.61 -10.73 -15.53
N TYR A 535 -3.44 -10.78 -16.15
CA TYR A 535 -2.90 -9.63 -16.88
C TYR A 535 -2.50 -10.00 -18.31
N TYR A 536 -2.67 -9.05 -19.21
CA TYR A 536 -2.41 -9.24 -20.63
C TYR A 536 -0.91 -9.26 -20.93
N THR A 537 -0.47 -10.31 -21.62
CA THR A 537 0.93 -10.52 -22.01
C THR A 537 1.20 -10.15 -23.48
N GLY A 538 0.16 -9.80 -24.25
CA GLY A 538 0.24 -9.56 -25.69
C GLY A 538 -0.20 -10.79 -26.50
N SER A 539 -0.32 -10.64 -27.82
CA SER A 539 -0.59 -11.74 -28.76
C SER A 539 -1.83 -12.60 -28.40
N ASN A 540 -2.87 -11.95 -27.87
CA ASN A 540 -4.12 -12.57 -27.39
C ASN A 540 -3.97 -13.47 -26.15
N ASN A 541 -2.90 -13.34 -25.37
CA ASN A 541 -2.65 -14.16 -24.19
C ASN A 541 -2.68 -13.35 -22.89
N TYR A 542 -3.02 -14.05 -21.81
CA TYR A 542 -3.04 -13.53 -20.45
C TYR A 542 -2.31 -14.51 -19.54
N GLN A 543 -1.43 -14.00 -18.69
CA GLN A 543 -0.95 -14.73 -17.53
C GLN A 543 -2.07 -14.69 -16.49
N SER A 544 -2.45 -15.86 -15.97
CA SER A 544 -3.39 -15.96 -14.85
C SER A 544 -2.67 -15.73 -13.52
N ASP A 545 -3.44 -15.65 -12.45
CA ASP A 545 -2.98 -15.67 -11.05
C ASP A 545 -2.45 -17.04 -10.56
N ILE A 546 -2.14 -17.96 -11.49
CA ILE A 546 -1.43 -19.23 -11.23
C ILE A 546 -0.13 -19.26 -12.03
N THR A 547 0.99 -19.51 -11.37
CA THR A 547 2.33 -19.51 -11.97
C THR A 547 2.41 -20.47 -13.15
N GLY A 548 2.85 -19.97 -14.31
CA GLY A 548 2.97 -20.75 -15.55
C GLY A 548 1.66 -21.05 -16.28
N GLN A 549 0.49 -20.72 -15.73
CA GLN A 549 -0.79 -20.87 -16.43
C GLN A 549 -1.13 -19.63 -17.28
N THR A 550 -1.22 -19.84 -18.59
CA THR A 550 -1.68 -18.84 -19.57
C THR A 550 -3.09 -19.14 -20.05
N VAL A 551 -3.93 -18.12 -20.23
CA VAL A 551 -5.29 -18.19 -20.78
C VAL A 551 -5.42 -17.24 -21.97
N THR A 552 -6.12 -17.66 -23.03
CA THR A 552 -6.33 -16.83 -24.23
C THR A 552 -7.46 -15.82 -24.04
N HIS A 553 -7.42 -14.73 -24.80
CA HIS A 553 -8.49 -13.72 -24.85
C HIS A 553 -9.85 -14.35 -25.18
N THR A 554 -9.89 -15.23 -26.18
CA THR A 554 -11.11 -15.93 -26.59
C THR A 554 -11.67 -16.81 -25.48
N GLN A 555 -10.83 -17.52 -24.70
CA GLN A 555 -11.28 -18.32 -23.56
C GLN A 555 -11.95 -17.46 -22.49
N LEU A 556 -11.36 -16.30 -22.15
CA LEU A 556 -11.94 -15.38 -21.16
C LEU A 556 -13.28 -14.81 -21.65
N VAL A 557 -13.34 -14.33 -22.89
CA VAL A 557 -14.58 -13.77 -23.48
C VAL A 557 -15.68 -14.84 -23.53
N ASN A 558 -15.39 -16.04 -24.03
CA ASN A 558 -16.36 -17.13 -24.08
C ASN A 558 -16.84 -17.55 -22.69
N SER A 559 -15.95 -17.60 -21.70
CA SER A 559 -16.31 -17.87 -20.30
C SER A 559 -17.32 -16.85 -19.79
N ALA A 560 -17.04 -15.55 -20.02
CA ALA A 560 -17.89 -14.46 -19.54
C ALA A 560 -19.24 -14.38 -20.26
N GLN A 561 -19.29 -14.69 -21.57
CA GLN A 561 -20.54 -14.72 -22.34
C GLN A 561 -21.38 -15.97 -22.05
N GLY A 562 -20.74 -17.06 -21.66
CA GLY A 562 -21.38 -18.32 -21.25
C GLY A 562 -21.78 -18.32 -19.78
N SER A 563 -21.62 -19.46 -19.12
CA SER A 563 -21.97 -19.67 -17.72
C SER A 563 -20.81 -19.43 -16.74
N GLY A 564 -19.67 -18.88 -17.20
CA GLY A 564 -18.48 -18.68 -16.37
C GLY A 564 -18.61 -17.51 -15.37
N GLY A 565 -19.60 -16.64 -15.57
CA GLY A 565 -19.87 -15.48 -14.72
C GLY A 565 -19.17 -14.20 -15.22
N PRO A 566 -19.36 -13.07 -14.51
CA PRO A 566 -18.89 -11.77 -14.98
C PRO A 566 -17.36 -11.68 -14.98
N LEU A 567 -16.77 -11.20 -16.08
CA LEU A 567 -15.37 -10.77 -16.15
C LEU A 567 -15.28 -9.29 -16.55
N SER A 568 -14.44 -8.55 -15.82
CA SER A 568 -14.18 -7.13 -16.08
C SER A 568 -12.75 -6.93 -16.58
N TRP A 569 -12.61 -6.47 -17.82
CA TRP A 569 -11.35 -5.97 -18.36
C TRP A 569 -11.16 -4.53 -17.91
N THR A 570 -9.97 -4.20 -17.42
CA THR A 570 -9.61 -2.84 -17.01
C THR A 570 -8.26 -2.46 -17.61
N LEU A 571 -8.18 -1.30 -18.25
CA LEU A 571 -6.90 -0.72 -18.64
C LEU A 571 -6.22 -0.10 -17.42
N VAL A 572 -4.93 -0.34 -17.26
CA VAL A 572 -4.13 0.10 -16.11
C VAL A 572 -2.81 0.68 -16.57
N VAL A 573 -2.08 1.32 -15.68
CA VAL A 573 -0.68 1.70 -15.94
C VAL A 573 0.15 0.40 -16.11
N PRO A 574 0.96 0.21 -17.18
CA PRO A 574 1.63 -1.06 -17.47
C PRO A 574 2.41 -1.63 -16.30
N GLN A 575 3.11 -0.78 -15.55
CA GLN A 575 3.92 -1.16 -14.38
C GLN A 575 3.07 -1.70 -13.23
N THR A 576 1.77 -1.44 -13.23
CA THR A 576 0.84 -1.88 -12.18
C THR A 576 0.06 -3.14 -12.56
N LYS A 577 0.17 -3.63 -13.80
CA LYS A 577 -0.69 -4.72 -14.30
C LYS A 577 -0.47 -6.06 -13.60
N VAL A 578 0.77 -6.37 -13.23
CA VAL A 578 1.07 -7.59 -12.46
C VAL A 578 0.39 -7.46 -11.11
N ARG A 579 0.64 -6.36 -10.39
CA ARG A 579 0.02 -6.11 -9.10
C ARG A 579 -1.51 -6.16 -9.14
N LEU A 580 -2.11 -5.33 -9.98
CA LEU A 580 -3.58 -5.23 -10.05
C LEU A 580 -4.24 -6.46 -10.67
N GLY A 581 -3.50 -7.24 -11.46
CA GLY A 581 -4.00 -8.39 -12.20
C GLY A 581 -3.91 -9.68 -11.41
N VAL A 582 -2.73 -10.01 -10.90
CA VAL A 582 -2.39 -11.37 -10.48
C VAL A 582 -1.52 -11.50 -9.22
N ASP A 583 -0.97 -10.41 -8.67
CA ASP A 583 -0.07 -10.43 -7.51
C ASP A 583 -0.34 -9.18 -6.67
N ALA A 584 -1.50 -9.18 -6.02
CA ALA A 584 -2.10 -7.97 -5.48
C ALA A 584 -1.24 -7.32 -4.39
N ASP A 585 -0.57 -8.10 -3.54
CA ASP A 585 0.32 -7.59 -2.49
C ASP A 585 1.77 -7.38 -2.92
N ALA A 586 2.13 -7.78 -4.15
CA ALA A 586 3.45 -7.63 -4.76
C ALA A 586 4.54 -8.38 -4.00
N ASP A 587 4.22 -9.54 -3.42
CA ASP A 587 5.18 -10.40 -2.72
C ASP A 587 5.96 -11.33 -3.69
N GLY A 588 5.55 -11.34 -4.97
CA GLY A 588 6.18 -12.11 -6.03
C GLY A 588 5.55 -13.50 -6.24
N ILE A 589 4.55 -13.86 -5.44
CA ILE A 589 3.69 -15.00 -5.69
C ILE A 589 2.32 -14.52 -6.18
N LEU A 590 1.66 -15.34 -7.00
CA LEU A 590 0.40 -14.96 -7.64
C LEU A 590 -0.82 -15.25 -6.72
N ASP A 591 -1.87 -14.45 -6.85
CA ASP A 591 -3.04 -14.40 -5.94
C ASP A 591 -3.71 -15.77 -5.70
N HIS A 592 -3.75 -16.66 -6.70
CA HIS A 592 -4.33 -17.99 -6.52
C HIS A 592 -3.31 -18.97 -5.95
N ASP A 593 -2.04 -18.82 -6.30
CA ASP A 593 -0.98 -19.57 -5.65
C ASP A 593 -0.94 -19.24 -4.15
N ASP A 594 -1.30 -18.01 -3.73
CA ASP A 594 -1.40 -17.52 -2.32
C ASP A 594 -2.45 -18.20 -1.46
N LEU A 595 -3.33 -18.98 -2.09
CA LEU A 595 -4.24 -19.84 -1.36
C LEU A 595 -3.54 -21.07 -0.78
N ASN A 596 -2.28 -21.34 -1.11
CA ASN A 596 -1.53 -22.46 -0.57
C ASN A 596 -0.80 -22.10 0.73
N ALA A 597 -0.74 -23.03 1.69
CA ALA A 597 0.03 -22.87 2.92
C ALA A 597 1.54 -22.86 2.62
N ARG A 598 2.27 -21.93 3.25
CA ARG A 598 3.71 -21.73 3.02
C ARG A 598 4.45 -21.42 4.31
N VAL A 599 5.69 -21.88 4.40
CA VAL A 599 6.52 -21.66 5.58
C VAL A 599 8.01 -21.67 5.23
N ASN A 600 8.77 -20.77 5.84
CA ASN A 600 10.22 -20.88 5.97
C ASN A 600 10.53 -21.60 7.29
N VAL A 601 11.37 -22.62 7.26
CA VAL A 601 11.71 -23.37 8.47
C VAL A 601 13.22 -23.40 8.65
N ARG A 602 13.66 -23.22 9.89
CA ARG A 602 15.05 -23.41 10.28
C ARG A 602 15.13 -24.45 11.39
N ALA A 603 15.93 -25.49 11.19
CA ALA A 603 16.21 -26.52 12.18
C ALA A 603 17.63 -27.06 11.99
N VAL A 604 18.32 -27.33 13.10
CA VAL A 604 19.69 -27.84 13.10
C VAL A 604 19.69 -29.25 13.69
N LEU A 605 20.34 -30.16 12.98
CA LEU A 605 20.58 -31.54 13.40
C LEU A 605 21.84 -31.58 14.26
N GLU A 606 21.76 -32.19 15.45
CA GLU A 606 22.90 -32.24 16.36
C GLU A 606 24.11 -32.96 15.75
N GLY A 607 23.89 -34.13 15.14
CA GLY A 607 24.95 -35.02 14.65
C GLY A 607 26.04 -34.31 13.83
N PRO A 608 25.68 -33.64 12.72
CA PRO A 608 26.65 -32.94 11.87
C PRO A 608 27.05 -31.56 12.41
N PHE A 609 26.44 -31.04 13.48
CA PHE A 609 26.65 -29.66 13.94
C PHE A 609 27.89 -29.51 14.82
N ASP A 610 28.80 -28.61 14.43
CA ASP A 610 30.06 -28.37 15.15
C ASP A 610 30.02 -27.21 16.16
N GLY A 611 28.84 -26.61 16.36
CA GLY A 611 28.66 -25.40 17.18
C GLY A 611 28.53 -24.12 16.37
N THR A 612 28.91 -24.13 15.08
CA THR A 612 28.78 -22.98 14.16
C THR A 612 27.92 -23.32 12.94
N ALA A 613 28.20 -24.46 12.27
CA ALA A 613 27.45 -24.91 11.11
C ALA A 613 27.36 -26.45 11.09
N MET A 614 26.44 -26.99 10.29
CA MET A 614 26.42 -28.43 10.04
C MET A 614 27.46 -28.81 8.99
N LYS A 615 28.06 -29.98 9.14
CA LYS A 615 28.89 -30.63 8.12
C LYS A 615 28.02 -31.21 7.01
N SER A 616 28.58 -31.30 5.81
CA SER A 616 27.92 -31.77 4.59
C SER A 616 28.51 -33.09 4.09
N ASP A 617 29.08 -33.90 4.99
CA ASP A 617 29.92 -35.06 4.66
C ASP A 617 29.18 -36.06 3.73
N LEU A 618 27.87 -36.25 3.92
CA LEU A 618 27.04 -37.06 3.03
C LEU A 618 26.93 -36.51 1.60
N ASN A 619 26.84 -35.18 1.44
CA ASN A 619 26.81 -34.54 0.13
C ASN A 619 28.19 -34.60 -0.53
N ASP A 620 29.24 -34.32 0.25
CA ASP A 620 30.63 -34.28 -0.20
C ASP A 620 31.13 -35.67 -0.63
N ALA A 621 30.62 -36.73 0.00
CA ALA A 621 30.88 -38.13 -0.34
C ALA A 621 29.94 -38.71 -1.41
N ASP A 622 29.05 -37.90 -2.01
CA ASP A 622 28.06 -38.33 -3.01
C ASP A 622 27.04 -39.38 -2.50
N LEU A 623 26.82 -39.43 -1.18
CA LEU A 623 25.97 -40.43 -0.52
C LEU A 623 24.51 -39.99 -0.36
N LEU A 624 24.19 -38.69 -0.51
CA LEU A 624 22.80 -38.23 -0.43
C LEU A 624 21.94 -38.83 -1.56
N PRO A 625 20.81 -39.49 -1.23
CA PRO A 625 19.93 -40.06 -2.23
C PRO A 625 19.27 -38.97 -3.07
N ALA A 626 19.10 -39.25 -4.36
CA ALA A 626 18.45 -38.32 -5.30
C ALA A 626 16.94 -38.18 -5.04
N THR A 627 16.30 -39.25 -4.56
CA THR A 627 14.87 -39.27 -4.18
C THR A 627 14.75 -39.30 -2.66
N ASP A 628 13.70 -38.68 -2.12
CA ASP A 628 13.49 -38.59 -0.69
C ASP A 628 13.40 -39.98 -0.03
N PRO A 629 14.02 -40.17 1.15
CA PRO A 629 14.00 -41.45 1.85
C PRO A 629 12.68 -41.72 2.59
N PHE A 630 11.73 -40.79 2.57
CA PHE A 630 10.45 -40.88 3.30
C PHE A 630 9.32 -41.45 2.44
N GLY A 631 9.55 -41.69 1.15
CA GLY A 631 8.55 -42.21 0.21
C GLY A 631 7.51 -41.18 -0.22
N LEU A 632 7.84 -39.88 -0.16
CA LEU A 632 6.95 -38.79 -0.58
C LEU A 632 7.03 -38.47 -2.09
N GLY A 633 7.96 -39.11 -2.81
CA GLY A 633 8.09 -39.01 -4.27
C GLY A 633 8.83 -37.77 -4.75
N GLU A 634 9.51 -37.06 -3.86
CA GLU A 634 10.24 -35.83 -4.17
C GLU A 634 11.66 -36.17 -4.66
N THR A 635 12.12 -35.49 -5.70
CA THR A 635 13.45 -35.72 -6.29
C THR A 635 14.27 -34.43 -6.28
N MET A 636 15.48 -34.50 -5.73
CA MET A 636 16.41 -33.38 -5.66
C MET A 636 16.88 -32.98 -7.06
N ASN A 637 16.76 -31.69 -7.37
CA ASN A 637 17.33 -31.11 -8.58
C ASN A 637 18.87 -31.26 -8.55
N PRO A 638 19.51 -31.79 -9.60
CA PRO A 638 20.98 -31.90 -9.65
C PRO A 638 21.73 -30.59 -9.36
N ALA A 639 21.15 -29.44 -9.70
CA ALA A 639 21.73 -28.12 -9.40
C ALA A 639 21.84 -27.85 -7.89
N VAL A 640 20.89 -28.34 -7.09
CA VAL A 640 20.87 -28.16 -5.63
C VAL A 640 22.02 -28.93 -4.97
N LYS A 641 22.37 -30.12 -5.49
CA LYS A 641 23.52 -30.90 -5.03
C LYS A 641 24.85 -30.15 -5.15
N SER A 642 24.91 -29.19 -6.08
CA SER A 642 26.11 -28.40 -6.38
C SER A 642 26.21 -27.12 -5.55
N PHE A 643 25.28 -26.85 -4.63
CA PHE A 643 25.35 -25.68 -3.76
C PHE A 643 26.55 -25.75 -2.79
N THR A 644 27.21 -24.62 -2.57
CA THR A 644 28.42 -24.51 -1.75
C THR A 644 28.21 -23.61 -0.52
N GLY A 645 29.13 -23.66 0.44
CA GLY A 645 29.10 -22.83 1.65
C GLY A 645 27.93 -23.15 2.57
N LEU A 646 27.32 -22.14 3.19
CA LEU A 646 26.21 -22.34 4.14
C LEU A 646 24.92 -22.88 3.50
N SER A 647 24.83 -22.88 2.18
CA SER A 647 23.67 -23.39 1.42
C SER A 647 23.83 -24.85 0.98
N THR A 648 24.98 -25.48 1.25
CA THR A 648 25.21 -26.89 0.86
C THR A 648 24.20 -27.81 1.57
N PRO A 649 23.59 -28.77 0.86
CA PRO A 649 22.73 -29.78 1.47
C PRO A 649 23.49 -30.64 2.47
N VAL A 650 22.85 -30.94 3.60
CA VAL A 650 23.37 -31.80 4.68
C VAL A 650 22.67 -33.15 4.66
N ASP A 651 21.33 -33.15 4.70
CA ASP A 651 20.50 -34.35 4.66
C ASP A 651 19.04 -34.01 4.31
N TRP A 652 18.23 -35.04 4.03
CA TRP A 652 16.79 -34.96 3.88
C TRP A 652 16.08 -34.86 5.24
N ALA A 653 15.04 -34.03 5.30
CA ALA A 653 14.10 -33.94 6.41
C ALA A 653 12.66 -33.92 5.88
N ARG A 654 11.69 -34.04 6.77
CA ARG A 654 10.26 -33.95 6.48
C ARG A 654 9.65 -32.83 7.29
N VAL A 655 8.95 -31.91 6.62
CA VAL A 655 8.13 -30.88 7.29
C VAL A 655 6.68 -31.32 7.25
N GLU A 656 6.01 -31.28 8.40
CA GLU A 656 4.59 -31.59 8.56
C GLU A 656 3.83 -30.32 8.94
N LEU A 657 2.70 -30.08 8.27
CA LEU A 657 1.68 -29.16 8.73
C LEU A 657 0.63 -29.96 9.49
N ARG A 658 0.42 -29.60 10.76
CA ARG A 658 -0.52 -30.23 11.66
C ARG A 658 -1.69 -29.31 11.97
N SER A 659 -2.87 -29.90 12.16
CA SER A 659 -4.12 -29.17 12.35
C SER A 659 -4.06 -28.25 13.57
N ASN A 660 -4.54 -27.01 13.42
CA ASN A 660 -4.72 -26.08 14.53
C ASN A 660 -5.72 -26.58 15.58
N ALA A 661 -6.75 -27.33 15.16
CA ALA A 661 -7.78 -27.83 16.07
C ALA A 661 -7.33 -29.09 16.83
N ASP A 662 -6.52 -29.93 16.18
CA ASP A 662 -5.96 -31.15 16.78
C ASP A 662 -4.53 -31.38 16.25
N PRO A 663 -3.51 -31.07 17.05
CA PRO A 663 -2.12 -31.15 16.59
C PRO A 663 -1.62 -32.58 16.37
N ALA A 664 -2.38 -33.63 16.73
CA ALA A 664 -2.09 -35.01 16.36
C ALA A 664 -2.37 -35.31 14.87
N VAL A 665 -3.23 -34.52 14.22
CA VAL A 665 -3.62 -34.73 12.83
C VAL A 665 -2.64 -34.02 11.89
N VAL A 666 -1.91 -34.80 11.09
CA VAL A 666 -1.08 -34.29 9.98
C VAL A 666 -2.00 -33.95 8.81
N VAL A 667 -2.06 -32.67 8.45
CA VAL A 667 -2.83 -32.15 7.31
C VAL A 667 -2.05 -32.36 6.02
N ALA A 668 -0.75 -32.10 6.06
CA ALA A 668 0.14 -32.30 4.92
C ALA A 668 1.58 -32.51 5.37
N GLN A 669 2.38 -33.09 4.48
CA GLN A 669 3.80 -33.33 4.73
C GLN A 669 4.59 -33.19 3.43
N ARG A 670 5.83 -32.74 3.54
CA ARG A 670 6.71 -32.57 2.38
C ARG A 670 8.16 -32.90 2.72
N ALA A 671 8.85 -33.57 1.80
CA ALA A 671 10.27 -33.82 1.93
C ALA A 671 11.06 -32.58 1.51
N VAL A 672 12.09 -32.25 2.29
CA VAL A 672 12.93 -31.06 2.13
C VAL A 672 14.39 -31.41 2.43
N LEU A 673 15.31 -30.52 2.05
CA LEU A 673 16.73 -30.64 2.34
C LEU A 673 17.12 -29.65 3.45
N VAL A 674 17.86 -30.14 4.43
CA VAL A 674 18.49 -29.31 5.46
C VAL A 674 19.81 -28.78 4.92
N GLN A 675 20.04 -27.47 4.98
CA GLN A 675 21.30 -26.84 4.58
C GLN A 675 22.27 -26.68 5.75
N ARG A 676 23.57 -26.48 5.47
CA ARG A 676 24.60 -26.24 6.50
C ARG A 676 24.28 -25.11 7.49
N SER A 677 23.53 -24.09 7.04
CA SER A 677 23.02 -22.97 7.85
C SER A 677 21.92 -23.33 8.87
N GLY A 678 21.29 -24.49 8.71
CA GLY A 678 20.06 -24.88 9.38
C GLY A 678 18.79 -24.51 8.64
N ASN A 679 18.85 -23.77 7.53
CA ASN A 679 17.66 -23.50 6.73
C ASN A 679 17.20 -24.76 6.00
N LEU A 680 15.88 -24.93 5.87
CA LEU A 680 15.28 -26.01 5.10
C LEU A 680 14.87 -25.47 3.73
N MET A 681 15.09 -26.27 2.68
CA MET A 681 14.74 -25.90 1.30
C MET A 681 14.01 -27.04 0.58
N GLN A 682 13.17 -26.68 -0.37
CA GLN A 682 12.57 -27.63 -1.29
C GLN A 682 13.63 -28.32 -2.16
N PRO A 683 13.34 -29.51 -2.72
CA PRO A 683 14.22 -30.21 -3.65
C PRO A 683 14.57 -29.41 -4.93
N THR A 684 13.78 -28.37 -5.24
CA THR A 684 14.00 -27.41 -6.33
C THR A 684 15.05 -26.35 -6.01
N GLY A 685 15.38 -26.14 -4.73
CA GLY A 685 16.31 -25.12 -4.23
C GLY A 685 15.64 -23.90 -3.59
N GLU A 686 14.31 -23.84 -3.60
CA GLU A 686 13.52 -22.76 -2.99
C GLU A 686 13.50 -22.89 -1.45
N GLN A 687 13.70 -21.78 -0.73
CA GLN A 687 13.68 -21.75 0.74
C GLN A 687 12.26 -21.77 1.32
N ILE A 688 11.33 -21.14 0.61
CA ILE A 688 9.91 -21.14 0.98
C ILE A 688 9.36 -22.51 0.68
N ILE A 689 8.85 -23.21 1.69
CA ILE A 689 8.24 -24.53 1.54
C ILE A 689 6.75 -24.32 1.31
N THR A 690 6.31 -24.51 0.07
CA THR A 690 4.90 -24.47 -0.31
C THR A 690 4.25 -25.85 -0.13
N PHE A 691 2.99 -25.89 0.30
CA PHE A 691 2.19 -27.11 0.38
C PHE A 691 1.02 -27.02 -0.62
N PRO A 692 1.20 -27.52 -1.86
CA PRO A 692 0.16 -27.45 -2.89
C PRO A 692 -1.13 -28.13 -2.45
N GLY A 693 -2.27 -27.45 -2.65
CA GLY A 693 -3.59 -27.98 -2.32
C GLY A 693 -3.95 -27.91 -0.83
N VAL A 694 -3.07 -27.36 0.00
CA VAL A 694 -3.36 -27.09 1.42
C VAL A 694 -3.69 -25.61 1.55
N ALA A 695 -4.90 -25.29 2.01
CA ALA A 695 -5.32 -23.90 2.14
C ALA A 695 -4.41 -23.12 3.11
N ALA A 696 -4.08 -21.89 2.77
CA ALA A 696 -3.42 -20.94 3.68
C ALA A 696 -4.24 -20.81 4.97
N GLY A 697 -3.57 -20.80 6.12
CA GLY A 697 -4.26 -20.86 7.41
C GLY A 697 -3.33 -21.10 8.59
N ASN A 698 -3.90 -21.30 9.77
CA ASN A 698 -3.15 -21.58 10.99
C ASN A 698 -2.79 -23.07 11.08
N TYR A 699 -1.50 -23.38 11.22
CA TYR A 699 -1.00 -24.75 11.36
C TYR A 699 0.13 -24.83 12.38
N HIS A 700 0.20 -25.96 13.09
CA HIS A 700 1.43 -26.32 13.80
C HIS A 700 2.46 -26.82 12.78
N VAL A 701 3.70 -26.39 12.91
CA VAL A 701 4.79 -26.79 12.01
C VAL A 701 5.68 -27.75 12.75
N ALA A 702 5.91 -28.93 12.17
CA ALA A 702 6.81 -29.93 12.72
C ALA A 702 7.92 -30.31 11.73
N VAL A 703 9.09 -30.62 12.26
CA VAL A 703 10.23 -31.16 11.50
C VAL A 703 10.53 -32.55 12.02
N ARG A 704 10.58 -33.52 11.10
CA ARG A 704 11.01 -34.89 11.36
C ARG A 704 12.24 -35.21 10.52
N HIS A 705 13.05 -36.11 11.04
CA HIS A 705 14.27 -36.57 10.40
C HIS A 705 14.40 -38.08 10.63
N ARG A 706 15.24 -38.74 9.84
CA ARG A 706 15.36 -40.22 9.84
C ARG A 706 15.97 -40.81 11.11
N ASN A 707 16.82 -40.05 11.82
CA ASN A 707 17.51 -40.54 13.01
C ASN A 707 17.64 -39.50 14.15
N HIS A 708 16.84 -38.43 14.07
CA HIS A 708 16.71 -37.42 15.12
C HIS A 708 15.26 -37.34 15.59
N LEU A 709 15.05 -37.05 16.87
CA LEU A 709 13.71 -36.84 17.43
C LEU A 709 13.04 -35.63 16.79
N GLY A 710 11.76 -35.78 16.45
CA GLY A 710 10.97 -34.71 15.85
C GLY A 710 10.72 -33.53 16.80
N ILE A 711 10.50 -32.36 16.21
CA ILE A 711 10.19 -31.11 16.91
C ILE A 711 8.97 -30.44 16.29
N MET A 712 8.16 -29.76 17.09
CA MET A 712 6.99 -29.01 16.62
C MET A 712 6.79 -27.71 17.38
N SER A 713 6.22 -26.71 16.73
CA SER A 713 5.80 -25.47 17.38
C SER A 713 4.70 -25.70 18.43
N LEU A 714 4.80 -25.02 19.56
CA LEU A 714 3.77 -25.08 20.60
C LEU A 714 2.45 -24.48 20.09
N SER A 715 2.55 -23.30 19.48
CA SER A 715 1.41 -22.58 18.91
C SER A 715 1.38 -22.76 17.39
N PRO A 716 0.20 -22.66 16.77
CA PRO A 716 0.07 -22.60 15.33
C PRO A 716 0.62 -21.28 14.77
N TYR A 717 1.08 -21.30 13.52
CA TYR A 717 1.50 -20.14 12.75
C TYR A 717 0.53 -19.91 11.59
N MET A 718 0.27 -18.64 11.24
CA MET A 718 -0.49 -18.28 10.05
C MET A 718 0.40 -18.45 8.81
N LEU A 719 0.18 -19.53 8.07
CA LEU A 719 0.98 -19.92 6.90
C LEU A 719 0.34 -19.39 5.62
N ARG A 720 0.49 -18.09 5.37
CA ARG A 720 0.12 -17.43 4.11
C ARG A 720 1.27 -16.59 3.58
N ASP A 721 1.85 -15.78 4.47
CA ASP A 721 2.83 -14.78 4.09
C ASP A 721 4.17 -15.46 3.76
N ALA A 722 4.79 -15.06 2.63
CA ALA A 722 6.03 -15.64 2.10
C ALA A 722 7.21 -15.68 3.09
N ASN A 723 7.18 -14.84 4.13
CA ASN A 723 8.26 -14.68 5.10
C ASN A 723 7.96 -15.29 6.48
N THR A 724 6.90 -16.08 6.63
CA THR A 724 6.60 -16.75 7.91
C THR A 724 7.73 -17.73 8.26
N LEU A 725 8.61 -17.33 9.18
CA LEU A 725 9.73 -18.13 9.65
C LEU A 725 9.39 -18.84 10.96
N VAL A 726 9.48 -20.17 10.95
CA VAL A 726 9.51 -20.99 12.16
C VAL A 726 10.95 -21.39 12.43
N ASP A 727 11.61 -20.65 13.32
CA ASP A 727 13.02 -20.87 13.65
C ASP A 727 13.18 -21.74 14.90
N PHE A 728 13.43 -23.03 14.71
CA PHE A 728 13.69 -23.96 15.81
C PHE A 728 15.11 -23.90 16.37
N THR A 729 15.95 -22.97 15.89
CA THR A 729 17.32 -22.79 16.37
C THR A 729 17.43 -21.80 17.52
N THR A 730 16.39 -20.98 17.76
CA THR A 730 16.36 -19.99 18.86
C THR A 730 15.51 -20.45 20.04
N ALA A 731 15.99 -20.24 21.27
CA ALA A 731 15.26 -20.50 22.51
C ALA A 731 13.88 -19.80 22.57
N ALA A 732 13.70 -18.69 21.84
CA ALA A 732 12.47 -17.90 21.80
C ALA A 732 11.28 -18.64 21.16
N THR A 733 11.54 -19.61 20.26
CA THR A 733 10.47 -20.40 19.63
C THR A 733 9.97 -21.46 20.61
N ALA A 734 8.74 -21.28 21.08
CA ALA A 734 8.08 -22.24 21.97
C ALA A 734 7.78 -23.54 21.22
N THR A 735 8.15 -24.69 21.80
CA THR A 735 7.92 -26.01 21.20
C THR A 735 6.85 -26.78 21.97
N TYR A 736 6.16 -27.69 21.27
CA TYR A 736 5.29 -28.67 21.91
C TYR A 736 6.09 -29.53 22.91
N GLY A 737 5.44 -29.91 24.00
CA GLY A 737 6.03 -30.72 25.06
C GLY A 737 7.15 -30.02 25.85
N THR A 738 8.01 -30.81 26.46
CA THR A 738 9.16 -30.33 27.26
C THR A 738 10.46 -30.93 26.74
N ASN A 739 11.54 -30.13 26.69
CA ASN A 739 12.85 -30.58 26.20
C ASN A 739 12.83 -31.16 24.77
N ALA A 740 12.01 -30.62 23.87
CA ALA A 740 11.94 -31.05 22.47
C ALA A 740 13.29 -30.95 21.71
N ARG A 741 14.20 -30.11 22.22
CA ARG A 741 15.49 -29.76 21.62
C ARG A 741 16.49 -29.45 22.72
N LYS A 742 17.78 -29.34 22.37
CA LYS A 742 18.87 -29.05 23.31
C LYS A 742 19.77 -27.93 22.81
N THR A 743 20.54 -27.33 23.71
CA THR A 743 21.49 -26.27 23.35
C THR A 743 22.88 -26.83 23.07
N VAL A 744 23.45 -26.47 21.91
CA VAL A 744 24.85 -26.72 21.53
C VAL A 744 25.42 -25.42 20.95
N GLY A 745 26.50 -24.88 21.51
CA GLY A 745 27.11 -23.64 21.01
C GLY A 745 26.19 -22.41 21.02
N GLY A 746 25.15 -22.38 21.87
CA GLY A 746 24.13 -21.32 21.91
C GLY A 746 22.95 -21.54 20.94
N THR A 747 23.03 -22.53 20.07
CA THR A 747 22.00 -22.89 19.10
C THR A 747 21.14 -24.04 19.64
N MET A 748 19.83 -23.98 19.45
CA MET A 748 18.93 -25.09 19.73
C MET A 748 18.98 -26.11 18.58
N VAL A 749 19.21 -27.39 18.91
CA VAL A 749 19.37 -28.49 17.94
C VAL A 749 18.42 -29.64 18.26
N MET A 750 18.05 -30.39 17.22
CA MET A 750 17.27 -31.64 17.32
C MET A 750 18.13 -32.75 17.94
N TRP A 751 17.55 -33.57 18.80
CA TRP A 751 18.27 -34.67 19.46
C TRP A 751 18.61 -35.78 18.46
N MET A 752 19.90 -36.09 18.29
CA MET A 752 20.31 -37.27 17.50
C MET A 752 20.16 -38.56 18.32
N GLY A 753 19.95 -39.70 17.63
CA GLY A 753 20.09 -41.03 18.22
C GLY A 753 18.87 -41.94 18.14
N ASP A 754 17.80 -41.53 17.45
CA ASP A 754 16.61 -42.38 17.21
C ASP A 754 16.85 -43.25 15.97
N VAL A 755 17.76 -44.21 16.09
CA VAL A 755 18.18 -45.08 14.97
C VAL A 755 17.02 -45.97 14.50
N THR A 756 16.12 -46.33 15.42
CA THR A 756 14.97 -47.18 15.11
C THR A 756 13.79 -46.43 14.50
N GLY A 757 13.80 -45.09 14.54
CA GLY A 757 12.74 -44.23 14.02
C GLY A 757 11.41 -44.37 14.79
N ASN A 758 11.48 -44.82 16.05
CA ASN A 758 10.30 -45.08 16.88
C ASN A 758 9.90 -43.86 17.75
N GLY A 759 10.61 -42.74 17.60
CA GLY A 759 10.39 -41.53 18.37
C GLY A 759 10.93 -41.60 19.80
N THR A 760 11.77 -42.58 20.16
CA THR A 760 12.33 -42.73 21.50
C THR A 760 13.78 -43.20 21.47
N ILE A 761 14.69 -42.36 21.96
CA ILE A 761 16.10 -42.71 22.14
C ILE A 761 16.25 -43.56 23.41
N LYS A 762 16.83 -44.76 23.25
CA LYS A 762 17.20 -45.69 24.33
C LYS A 762 18.59 -46.27 24.11
N TYR A 763 19.39 -46.35 25.19
CA TYR A 763 20.70 -47.00 25.14
C TYR A 763 20.69 -48.46 25.60
N THR A 764 19.77 -48.83 26.50
CA THR A 764 19.64 -50.20 27.04
C THR A 764 18.19 -50.68 27.03
N GLY A 765 17.98 -51.99 27.21
CA GLY A 765 16.66 -52.62 27.18
C GLY A 765 16.21 -53.02 25.78
N SER A 766 15.02 -53.62 25.68
CA SER A 766 14.44 -54.04 24.40
C SER A 766 14.14 -52.84 23.49
N GLY A 767 14.52 -52.94 22.22
CA GLY A 767 14.34 -51.86 21.24
C GLY A 767 15.22 -50.63 21.50
N ASN A 768 16.45 -50.84 21.98
CA ASN A 768 17.43 -49.77 22.10
C ASN A 768 18.05 -49.40 20.74
N ASP A 769 18.50 -48.15 20.59
CA ASP A 769 19.05 -47.61 19.34
C ASP A 769 20.53 -47.96 19.12
N ARG A 770 21.20 -48.46 20.16
CA ARG A 770 22.60 -48.88 20.12
C ARG A 770 22.78 -50.20 19.36
N ASP A 771 21.89 -51.16 19.56
CA ASP A 771 22.02 -52.50 18.99
C ASP A 771 21.96 -52.52 17.45
N PRO A 772 21.09 -51.75 16.77
CA PRO A 772 21.15 -51.60 15.32
C PRO A 772 22.51 -51.15 14.80
N VAL A 773 23.18 -50.20 15.48
CA VAL A 773 24.55 -49.77 15.15
C VAL A 773 25.54 -50.94 15.24
N LEU A 774 25.44 -51.74 16.31
CA LEU A 774 26.28 -52.93 16.50
C LEU A 774 26.06 -53.98 15.41
N VAL A 775 24.79 -54.25 15.10
CA VAL A 775 24.40 -55.21 14.07
C VAL A 775 24.92 -54.77 12.71
N LYS A 776 24.82 -53.47 12.40
CA LYS A 776 25.28 -52.91 11.12
C LYS A 776 26.76 -53.15 10.86
N VAL A 777 27.61 -53.03 11.89
CA VAL A 777 29.05 -53.27 11.78
C VAL A 777 29.45 -54.74 11.96
N GLY A 778 28.49 -55.68 11.94
CA GLY A 778 28.77 -57.12 11.92
C GLY A 778 28.73 -57.81 13.29
N SER A 779 28.21 -57.16 14.34
CA SER A 779 28.02 -57.72 15.70
C SER A 779 29.29 -58.20 16.41
N THR A 780 29.80 -59.39 16.06
CA THR A 780 30.87 -60.08 16.80
C THR A 780 32.25 -59.42 16.67
N ALA A 781 32.44 -58.58 15.64
CA ALA A 781 33.68 -57.83 15.41
C ALA A 781 33.38 -56.32 15.30
N PRO A 782 33.14 -55.62 16.41
CA PRO A 782 32.60 -54.25 16.42
C PRO A 782 33.60 -53.16 15.97
N ASN A 783 34.74 -53.55 15.39
CA ASN A 783 35.77 -52.64 14.88
C ASN A 783 35.62 -52.39 13.37
N ALA A 784 34.69 -53.07 12.69
CA ALA A 784 34.38 -52.80 11.30
C ALA A 784 33.66 -51.45 11.16
N THR A 785 33.76 -50.87 9.96
CA THR A 785 33.13 -49.60 9.60
C THR A 785 32.29 -49.79 8.35
N MET A 786 31.08 -49.24 8.32
CA MET A 786 30.19 -49.33 7.16
C MET A 786 29.97 -47.97 6.54
N ASN A 787 30.38 -47.79 5.28
CA ASN A 787 30.15 -46.56 4.55
C ASN A 787 28.79 -46.56 3.85
N GLY A 788 28.15 -45.39 3.76
CA GLY A 788 26.91 -45.21 3.01
C GLY A 788 25.87 -44.36 3.74
N TYR A 789 24.71 -44.21 3.10
CA TYR A 789 23.57 -43.48 3.65
C TYR A 789 22.70 -44.40 4.51
N TRP A 790 22.92 -44.38 5.83
CA TRP A 790 22.32 -45.32 6.76
C TRP A 790 21.60 -44.61 7.93
N PRO A 791 20.45 -45.12 8.41
CA PRO A 791 19.82 -44.61 9.64
C PRO A 791 20.75 -44.68 10.85
N GLU A 792 21.63 -45.69 10.91
CA GLU A 792 22.59 -45.91 11.99
C GLU A 792 23.74 -44.88 12.03
N ASP A 793 23.95 -44.09 10.97
CA ASP A 793 24.93 -42.99 10.93
C ASP A 793 24.30 -41.74 11.55
N ILE A 794 24.35 -41.64 12.88
CA ILE A 794 23.65 -40.57 13.61
C ILE A 794 24.40 -39.23 13.59
N ASN A 795 25.71 -39.27 13.32
CA ASN A 795 26.53 -38.08 13.19
C ASN A 795 26.60 -37.56 11.75
N LEU A 796 26.03 -38.32 10.79
CA LEU A 796 25.89 -37.97 9.37
C LEU A 796 27.23 -37.75 8.67
N ASN A 797 28.26 -38.54 9.01
CA ASN A 797 29.59 -38.46 8.41
C ASN A 797 29.80 -39.43 7.23
N GLY A 798 28.80 -40.25 6.91
CA GLY A 798 28.85 -41.26 5.84
C GLY A 798 29.46 -42.60 6.26
N THR A 799 29.81 -42.78 7.53
CA THR A 799 30.46 -43.98 8.08
C THR A 799 29.88 -44.38 9.44
N VAL A 800 29.20 -45.52 9.49
CA VAL A 800 28.72 -46.13 10.74
C VAL A 800 29.87 -46.82 11.49
N LYS A 801 30.06 -46.49 12.76
CA LYS A 801 31.06 -47.12 13.66
C LYS A 801 30.49 -47.42 15.04
N TYR A 802 30.91 -48.54 15.63
CA TYR A 802 30.54 -48.90 17.00
C TYR A 802 31.63 -48.63 18.04
N THR A 803 32.91 -48.63 17.65
CA THR A 803 34.05 -48.34 18.54
C THR A 803 34.97 -47.29 17.92
N GLY A 804 35.89 -46.74 18.72
CA GLY A 804 36.83 -45.71 18.28
C GLY A 804 36.25 -44.29 18.34
N SER A 805 37.01 -43.32 17.85
CA SER A 805 36.57 -41.92 17.79
C SER A 805 35.46 -41.73 16.76
N ALA A 806 34.53 -40.80 17.04
CA ALA A 806 33.36 -40.53 16.21
C ALA A 806 32.53 -41.79 15.91
N ASN A 807 32.29 -42.62 16.95
CA ASN A 807 31.35 -43.73 16.87
C ASN A 807 29.91 -43.26 17.08
N ASP A 808 28.95 -44.04 16.58
CA ASP A 808 27.52 -43.71 16.60
C ASP A 808 26.81 -44.19 17.87
N ARG A 809 27.44 -45.01 18.72
CA ARG A 809 26.80 -45.45 19.96
C ARG A 809 26.94 -44.45 21.10
N ASP A 810 28.06 -43.73 21.18
CA ASP A 810 28.37 -42.87 22.31
C ASP A 810 27.43 -41.66 22.37
N PRO A 811 27.04 -41.01 21.24
CA PRO A 811 26.07 -39.94 21.31
C PRO A 811 24.67 -40.38 21.77
N ILE A 812 24.24 -41.61 21.45
CA ILE A 812 22.99 -42.20 21.99
C ILE A 812 23.06 -42.24 23.52
N LEU A 813 24.17 -42.74 24.07
CA LEU A 813 24.40 -42.80 25.52
C LEU A 813 24.39 -41.39 26.15
N GLN A 814 25.08 -40.44 25.51
CA GLN A 814 25.13 -39.06 26.00
C GLN A 814 23.74 -38.41 26.03
N ASN A 815 22.93 -38.60 24.99
CA ASN A 815 21.62 -37.99 24.88
C ASN A 815 20.57 -38.58 25.84
N VAL A 816 20.76 -39.81 26.33
CA VAL A 816 19.94 -40.36 27.44
C VAL A 816 20.48 -40.03 28.84
N GLY A 817 21.68 -39.44 28.96
CA GLY A 817 22.20 -38.90 30.21
C GLY A 817 23.54 -39.47 30.69
N ALA A 818 24.25 -40.22 29.84
CA ALA A 818 25.59 -40.80 30.00
C ALA A 818 25.83 -41.70 31.23
N THR A 819 25.56 -41.18 32.43
CA THR A 819 25.70 -41.83 33.74
C THR A 819 24.52 -42.73 34.09
N VAL A 820 23.36 -42.54 33.45
CA VAL A 820 22.13 -43.33 33.68
C VAL A 820 21.65 -43.93 32.35
N PRO A 821 22.25 -45.03 31.86
CA PRO A 821 21.97 -45.61 30.54
C PRO A 821 20.57 -46.24 30.40
N THR A 822 19.80 -46.31 31.49
CA THR A 822 18.41 -46.78 31.53
C THR A 822 17.39 -45.69 31.24
N ASN A 823 17.80 -44.43 31.21
CA ASN A 823 16.94 -43.33 30.81
C ASN A 823 16.56 -43.46 29.34
N SER A 824 15.40 -42.90 29.00
CA SER A 824 14.94 -42.75 27.63
C SER A 824 14.56 -41.30 27.37
N ARG A 825 14.60 -40.91 26.09
CA ARG A 825 14.13 -39.60 25.65
C ARG A 825 13.13 -39.79 24.51
N THR A 826 11.94 -39.23 24.66
CA THR A 826 10.86 -39.39 23.68
C THR A 826 10.67 -38.09 22.91
N GLU A 827 10.35 -38.20 21.62
CA GLU A 827 10.01 -37.08 20.77
C GLU A 827 8.85 -36.27 21.35
N GLN A 828 8.85 -34.97 21.12
CA GLN A 828 7.83 -34.07 21.64
C GLN A 828 6.86 -33.71 20.51
N LEU A 829 6.09 -34.72 20.13
CA LEU A 829 5.00 -34.65 19.16
C LEU A 829 3.77 -35.37 19.76
N PRO A 830 2.55 -34.87 19.51
CA PRO A 830 1.31 -35.54 19.89
C PRO A 830 1.00 -36.78 19.06
#